data_AF-A0A813FSI0-F1
#
_entry.id   AF-A0A813FSI0-F1
#
_cell.length_a   1.000
_cell.length_b   1.000
_cell.length_c   1.000
_cell.angle_alpha   90.00
_cell.angle_beta   90.00
_cell.angle_gamma   90.00
#
_symmetry.space_group_name_H-M   'P 1'
#
loop_
_entity.id
_entity.type
_entity.pdbx_description
1 polymer ?
#
loop_
_entity_poly.entity_id
_entity_poly.type
_entity_poly.pdbx_seq_one_letter_code
_entity_poly.pdbx_strand_id
1 'polypeptide(L)'
;MYEAIRFNVHFPSEHSIDGVFRAGELHIVHRLVGAEGLAVVAVFFELGPDHNPFLQRLGLPSGAPEQANGSMPIAGSLDLRNELEAALDGNFYHYEGSLTAPPCTDSVQWFVMETSLKVSAGQVAAFTQKFSPSEITHSRPLQLRSGRSVVKGKISVAGEVTCPTRTAGDAERIWTYEVPQCWHEDFPMCAGRAQSPININTQGSFAAEGSVRFEVELQYRASLGRSVQRTSRGFQVAGVDLGSLGIGGSRYDVLDFHVQCPSEHAVDGKKLACEMQVVHQKDGSTGFDDLLVLSILFEIGAENAFLHRAQLCLNTKQIDAGRLSFMGQLAGIPGAVDLQAELGALISSSDFFRYDGSLTSPPCSETVSWYILSKRLTLSQDQVQAVTGPSPDAYHRPLQLVNGRGLFKNSLPGCQVEHSEPLLSENSVAPWRYLLPQCWLLDHHQCSGQRQSPININTTQISPSMTGMATIKLQHGVLEGSSVQHAGHGLQVVDAEGGVTYSGNFYNITEVHFHFLSEHAIDGRLFPGEMHLVHQKAGSTGMDDLLVAAVLYEIGAESFFLRQLGLSADQPSRPAPGSILLGDDLKAAASGGFYVYPGSLTTPPCTESVTWVVFVKHLTASPAQFSGAQSIFGIQGNNRPVQPLNGRQVGRNLDLSPQAVATTTAVRGRATTTTTAPVLQQTGKGLVDVFANGATLARMAGLVWGVVALSLSLVWPS
;
A
#
# COMPACT_ATOMS: atom_id res chain seq x y z
N MET A 1 -14.27 -11.81 3.11
CA MET A 1 -14.70 -12.85 2.14
C MET A 1 -14.62 -12.27 0.74
N TYR A 2 -14.14 -13.02 -0.27
CA TYR A 2 -14.13 -12.59 -1.67
C TYR A 2 -15.25 -13.28 -2.44
N GLU A 3 -15.99 -12.54 -3.27
CA GLU A 3 -17.05 -13.07 -4.15
C GLU A 3 -16.60 -13.01 -5.61
N ALA A 4 -16.81 -14.09 -6.38
CA ALA A 4 -16.54 -14.09 -7.82
C ALA A 4 -17.57 -13.22 -8.55
N ILE A 5 -17.12 -12.23 -9.31
CA ILE A 5 -18.00 -11.24 -9.98
C ILE A 5 -18.00 -11.36 -11.50
N ARG A 6 -16.92 -11.91 -12.09
CA ARG A 6 -16.80 -12.19 -13.53
C ARG A 6 -15.63 -13.11 -13.79
N PHE A 7 -15.57 -13.70 -14.98
CA PHE A 7 -14.34 -14.28 -15.50
C PHE A 7 -14.11 -13.89 -16.96
N ASN A 8 -12.85 -13.96 -17.39
CA ASN A 8 -12.39 -13.60 -18.73
C ASN A 8 -11.46 -14.69 -19.27
N VAL A 9 -11.53 -14.99 -20.56
CA VAL A 9 -10.67 -15.99 -21.22
C VAL A 9 -9.85 -15.32 -22.31
N HIS A 10 -8.55 -15.58 -22.32
CA HIS A 10 -7.56 -14.98 -23.20
C HIS A 10 -6.78 -16.07 -23.94
N PHE A 11 -6.46 -15.82 -25.22
CA PHE A 11 -5.53 -16.61 -26.02
C PHE A 11 -4.64 -15.63 -26.81
N PRO A 12 -3.30 -15.61 -26.61
CA PRO A 12 -2.49 -16.46 -25.71
C PRO A 12 -2.63 -16.10 -24.22
N SER A 13 -1.91 -16.81 -23.33
CA SER A 13 -1.88 -16.45 -21.91
C SER A 13 -1.25 -15.06 -21.68
N GLU A 14 -1.69 -14.35 -20.65
CA GLU A 14 -1.15 -13.04 -20.24
C GLU A 14 0.03 -13.18 -19.27
N HIS A 15 0.05 -14.29 -18.51
CA HIS A 15 1.21 -14.70 -17.72
C HIS A 15 2.12 -15.67 -18.47
N SER A 16 3.38 -15.70 -18.05
CA SER A 16 4.34 -16.75 -18.41
C SER A 16 4.97 -17.32 -17.14
N ILE A 17 5.30 -18.61 -17.17
CA ILE A 17 6.14 -19.25 -16.14
C ILE A 17 7.48 -19.53 -16.80
N ASP A 18 8.57 -19.04 -16.18
CA ASP A 18 9.94 -19.15 -16.69
C ASP A 18 10.11 -18.64 -18.14
N GLY A 19 9.35 -17.59 -18.49
CA GLY A 19 9.35 -16.99 -19.82
C GLY A 19 8.54 -17.76 -20.87
N VAL A 20 7.88 -18.85 -20.49
CA VAL A 20 7.07 -19.68 -21.40
C VAL A 20 5.59 -19.34 -21.24
N PHE A 21 4.99 -18.78 -22.31
CA PHE A 21 3.55 -18.60 -22.41
C PHE A 21 2.82 -19.93 -22.64
N ARG A 22 1.56 -19.99 -22.23
CA ARG A 22 0.65 -21.12 -22.48
C ARG A 22 -0.33 -20.75 -23.59
N ALA A 23 -1.09 -21.74 -24.05
CA ALA A 23 -2.01 -21.58 -25.17
C ALA A 23 -3.06 -20.51 -24.88
N GLY A 24 -3.55 -20.44 -23.65
CA GLY A 24 -4.47 -19.40 -23.17
C GLY A 24 -4.51 -19.32 -21.65
N GLU A 25 -5.39 -18.47 -21.13
CA GLU A 25 -5.56 -18.24 -19.70
C GLU A 25 -6.99 -17.81 -19.36
N LEU A 26 -7.51 -18.32 -18.24
CA LEU A 26 -8.78 -17.92 -17.63
C LEU A 26 -8.48 -17.05 -16.40
N HIS A 27 -9.08 -15.87 -16.30
CA HIS A 27 -9.03 -15.00 -15.13
C HIS A 27 -10.39 -14.98 -14.44
N ILE A 28 -10.46 -15.41 -13.18
CA ILE A 28 -11.67 -15.30 -12.35
C ILE A 28 -11.47 -14.14 -11.39
N VAL A 29 -12.24 -13.07 -11.62
CA VAL A 29 -12.13 -11.84 -10.86
C VAL A 29 -13.08 -11.90 -9.68
N HIS A 30 -12.52 -11.73 -8.48
CA HIS A 30 -13.25 -11.67 -7.23
C HIS A 30 -13.17 -10.27 -6.65
N ARG A 31 -14.24 -9.87 -5.96
CA ARG A 31 -14.34 -8.64 -5.20
C ARG A 31 -14.38 -8.95 -3.71
N LEU A 32 -13.67 -8.17 -2.91
CA LEU A 32 -13.76 -8.25 -1.46
C LEU A 32 -15.14 -7.75 -1.00
N VAL A 33 -15.87 -8.59 -0.26
CA VAL A 33 -17.18 -8.22 0.31
C VAL A 33 -16.95 -7.23 1.45
N GLY A 34 -17.58 -6.06 1.37
CA GLY A 34 -17.55 -5.03 2.41
C GLY A 34 -16.35 -4.07 2.36
N ALA A 35 -15.45 -4.18 1.38
CA ALA A 35 -14.31 -3.27 1.20
C ALA A 35 -13.85 -3.20 -0.27
N GLU A 36 -12.99 -2.24 -0.61
CA GLU A 36 -12.34 -2.21 -1.93
C GLU A 36 -11.17 -3.19 -1.96
N GLY A 37 -11.14 -4.07 -2.95
CA GLY A 37 -10.09 -5.05 -3.16
C GLY A 37 -10.48 -6.09 -4.18
N LEU A 38 -9.54 -6.45 -5.05
CA LEU A 38 -9.75 -7.50 -6.05
C LEU A 38 -8.76 -8.64 -5.83
N ALA A 39 -9.24 -9.86 -6.05
CA ALA A 39 -8.40 -11.04 -6.17
C ALA A 39 -8.69 -11.73 -7.50
N VAL A 40 -7.65 -12.11 -8.23
CA VAL A 40 -7.78 -12.82 -9.50
C VAL A 40 -7.14 -14.19 -9.40
N VAL A 41 -7.96 -15.22 -9.62
CA VAL A 41 -7.48 -16.59 -9.79
C VAL A 41 -7.28 -16.81 -11.28
N ALA A 42 -6.05 -17.11 -11.69
CA ALA A 42 -5.68 -17.28 -13.07
C ALA A 42 -5.32 -18.74 -13.37
N VAL A 43 -5.94 -19.34 -14.39
CA VAL A 43 -5.76 -20.75 -14.77
C VAL A 43 -5.26 -20.84 -16.20
N PHE A 44 -4.11 -21.46 -16.41
CA PHE A 44 -3.56 -21.65 -17.76
C PHE A 44 -4.31 -22.73 -18.55
N PHE A 45 -4.37 -22.53 -19.87
CA PHE A 45 -4.70 -23.55 -20.85
C PHE A 45 -3.46 -23.96 -21.64
N GLU A 46 -3.18 -25.26 -21.69
CA GLU A 46 -2.10 -25.86 -22.48
C GLU A 46 -2.69 -26.67 -23.64
N LEU A 47 -2.03 -26.69 -24.79
CA LEU A 47 -2.47 -27.49 -25.93
C LEU A 47 -2.52 -28.99 -25.57
N GLY A 48 -3.62 -29.63 -25.94
CA GLY A 48 -3.84 -31.06 -25.80
C GLY A 48 -4.63 -31.61 -27.00
N PRO A 49 -4.78 -32.95 -27.08
CA PRO A 49 -5.51 -33.59 -28.17
C PRO A 49 -7.02 -33.35 -28.07
N ASP A 50 -7.54 -33.20 -26.84
CA ASP A 50 -8.98 -33.17 -26.56
C ASP A 50 -9.51 -31.75 -26.38
N HIS A 51 -10.81 -31.60 -26.61
CA HIS A 51 -11.51 -30.35 -26.34
C HIS A 51 -11.62 -30.13 -24.82
N ASN A 52 -11.43 -28.89 -24.38
CA ASN A 52 -11.65 -28.48 -22.99
C ASN A 52 -13.16 -28.55 -22.66
N PRO A 53 -13.59 -29.38 -21.68
CA PRO A 53 -15.01 -29.53 -21.33
C PRO A 53 -15.66 -28.27 -20.76
N PHE A 54 -14.91 -27.48 -19.99
CA PHE A 54 -15.38 -26.22 -19.43
C PHE A 54 -15.72 -25.22 -20.55
N LEU A 55 -14.83 -25.05 -21.54
CA LEU A 55 -15.11 -24.19 -22.71
C LEU A 55 -16.31 -24.69 -23.52
N GLN A 56 -16.47 -26.01 -23.69
CA GLN A 56 -17.64 -26.58 -24.37
C GLN A 56 -18.94 -26.29 -23.62
N ARG A 57 -18.94 -26.39 -22.28
CA ARG A 57 -20.10 -26.05 -21.45
C ARG A 57 -20.45 -24.57 -21.51
N LEU A 58 -19.45 -23.70 -21.63
CA LEU A 58 -19.66 -22.30 -21.94
C LEU A 58 -20.20 -22.07 -23.36
N GLY A 59 -20.35 -23.10 -24.20
CA GLY A 59 -20.76 -22.97 -25.59
C GLY A 59 -19.67 -22.41 -26.49
N LEU A 60 -18.41 -22.39 -26.05
CA LEU A 60 -17.29 -21.79 -26.78
C LEU A 60 -16.48 -22.85 -27.56
N PRO A 61 -15.95 -22.51 -28.75
CA PRO A 61 -16.11 -21.22 -29.44
C PRO A 61 -17.38 -21.12 -30.30
N SER A 62 -18.05 -22.23 -30.66
CA SER A 62 -19.11 -22.25 -31.68
C SER A 62 -20.32 -21.37 -31.40
N GLY A 63 -20.71 -21.20 -30.13
CA GLY A 63 -21.81 -20.37 -29.70
C GLY A 63 -21.44 -18.90 -29.47
N ALA A 64 -20.16 -18.55 -29.42
CA ALA A 64 -19.71 -17.22 -28.99
C ALA A 64 -20.35 -16.10 -29.83
N PRO A 65 -20.85 -15.01 -29.19
CA PRO A 65 -21.50 -13.90 -29.89
C PRO A 65 -20.62 -13.32 -31.01
N GLU A 66 -21.22 -12.98 -32.15
CA GLU A 66 -20.50 -12.44 -33.32
C GLU A 66 -20.25 -10.93 -33.24
N GLN A 67 -20.97 -10.22 -32.38
CA GLN A 67 -20.83 -8.77 -32.20
C GLN A 67 -20.21 -8.43 -30.85
N ALA A 68 -19.40 -7.38 -30.80
CA ALA A 68 -18.90 -6.80 -29.56
C ALA A 68 -20.08 -6.44 -28.63
N ASN A 69 -19.94 -6.72 -27.34
CA ASN A 69 -21.00 -6.61 -26.32
C ASN A 69 -22.24 -7.50 -26.55
N GLY A 70 -22.17 -8.47 -27.46
CA GLY A 70 -23.20 -9.51 -27.59
C GLY A 70 -23.22 -10.44 -26.37
N SER A 71 -24.37 -11.03 -26.10
CA SER A 71 -24.56 -11.99 -24.99
C SER A 71 -25.21 -13.26 -25.49
N MET A 72 -24.93 -14.36 -24.80
CA MET A 72 -25.61 -15.64 -25.02
C MET A 72 -25.86 -16.34 -23.68
N PRO A 73 -26.94 -17.11 -23.55
CA PRO A 73 -27.18 -17.91 -22.35
C PRO A 73 -26.20 -19.08 -22.28
N ILE A 74 -25.65 -19.34 -21.09
CA ILE A 74 -24.93 -20.59 -20.80
C ILE A 74 -25.99 -21.66 -20.51
N ALA A 75 -25.83 -22.85 -21.09
CA ALA A 75 -26.75 -23.95 -20.88
C ALA A 75 -26.49 -24.64 -19.53
N GLY A 76 -27.45 -24.57 -18.61
CA GLY A 76 -27.39 -25.22 -17.30
C GLY A 76 -26.60 -24.44 -16.23
N SER A 77 -26.34 -25.09 -15.11
CA SER A 77 -25.56 -24.54 -14.00
C SER A 77 -24.06 -24.75 -14.20
N LEU A 78 -23.26 -23.72 -13.92
CA LEU A 78 -21.80 -23.78 -13.97
C LEU A 78 -21.24 -23.80 -12.54
N ASP A 79 -20.48 -24.84 -12.20
CA ASP A 79 -19.80 -24.96 -10.91
C ASP A 79 -18.28 -24.79 -11.10
N LEU A 80 -17.80 -23.55 -10.97
CA LEU A 80 -16.39 -23.23 -11.22
C LEU A 80 -15.40 -24.06 -10.37
N ARG A 81 -15.82 -24.55 -9.20
CA ARG A 81 -14.96 -25.38 -8.36
C ARG A 81 -14.71 -26.74 -9.01
N ASN A 82 -15.77 -27.42 -9.40
CA ASN A 82 -15.69 -28.74 -10.03
C ASN A 82 -15.08 -28.65 -11.44
N GLU A 83 -15.38 -27.58 -12.16
CA GLU A 83 -14.87 -27.36 -13.52
C GLU A 83 -13.36 -27.13 -13.57
N LEU A 84 -12.77 -26.60 -12.49
CA LEU A 84 -11.37 -26.18 -12.43
C LEU A 84 -10.56 -26.96 -11.38
N GLU A 85 -11.13 -28.00 -10.79
CA GLU A 85 -10.56 -28.80 -9.70
C GLU A 85 -9.09 -29.19 -9.96
N ALA A 86 -8.80 -29.72 -11.15
CA ALA A 86 -7.44 -30.13 -11.53
C ALA A 86 -6.41 -28.98 -11.48
N ALA A 87 -6.83 -27.75 -11.75
CA ALA A 87 -5.96 -26.58 -11.62
C ALA A 87 -5.88 -26.08 -10.17
N LEU A 88 -7.00 -26.14 -9.44
CA LEU A 88 -7.15 -25.62 -8.07
C LEU A 88 -6.55 -26.53 -7.00
N ASP A 89 -6.32 -27.81 -7.28
CA ASP A 89 -5.61 -28.74 -6.37
C ASP A 89 -4.07 -28.60 -6.43
N GLY A 90 -3.56 -27.75 -7.30
CA GLY A 90 -2.14 -27.55 -7.57
C GLY A 90 -1.45 -26.48 -6.70
N ASN A 91 -0.20 -26.20 -7.05
CA ASN A 91 0.49 -25.01 -6.55
C ASN A 91 0.02 -23.77 -7.31
N PHE A 92 0.31 -22.60 -6.74
CA PHE A 92 0.09 -21.31 -7.39
C PHE A 92 1.25 -20.37 -7.14
N TYR A 93 1.38 -19.39 -8.02
CA TYR A 93 2.20 -18.20 -7.83
C TYR A 93 1.30 -17.06 -7.36
N HIS A 94 1.77 -16.31 -6.38
CA HIS A 94 1.07 -15.13 -5.87
C HIS A 94 1.94 -13.90 -5.93
N TYR A 95 1.32 -12.80 -6.34
CA TYR A 95 1.93 -11.48 -6.35
C TYR A 95 0.83 -10.41 -6.33
N GLU A 96 1.20 -9.20 -5.90
CA GLU A 96 0.33 -8.03 -6.00
C GLU A 96 0.58 -7.29 -7.32
N GLY A 97 -0.49 -6.96 -8.05
CA GLY A 97 -0.39 -6.28 -9.33
C GLY A 97 -1.62 -5.47 -9.67
N SER A 98 -1.80 -5.23 -10.97
CA SER A 98 -2.97 -4.58 -11.52
C SER A 98 -3.86 -5.55 -12.27
N LEU A 99 -5.05 -5.09 -12.63
CA LEU A 99 -5.81 -5.71 -13.71
C LEU A 99 -5.00 -5.67 -15.01
N THR A 100 -5.12 -6.71 -15.82
CA THR A 100 -4.44 -6.81 -17.11
C THR A 100 -5.13 -6.02 -18.22
N ALA A 101 -6.36 -5.53 -17.96
CA ALA A 101 -7.10 -4.62 -18.84
C ALA A 101 -7.40 -3.29 -18.13
N PRO A 102 -7.62 -2.19 -18.88
CA PRO A 102 -8.06 -0.91 -18.33
C PRO A 102 -9.24 -1.07 -17.36
N PRO A 103 -9.26 -0.37 -16.21
CA PRO A 103 -8.39 0.76 -15.85
C PRO A 103 -6.98 0.38 -15.37
N CYS A 104 -6.57 -0.89 -15.42
CA CYS A 104 -5.27 -1.35 -14.93
C CYS A 104 -5.00 -0.92 -13.47
N THR A 105 -6.06 -0.82 -12.66
CA THR A 105 -5.97 -0.44 -11.24
C THR A 105 -5.04 -1.39 -10.50
N ASP A 106 -4.04 -0.83 -9.83
CA ASP A 106 -3.19 -1.55 -8.89
C ASP A 106 -3.99 -1.97 -7.65
N SER A 107 -3.51 -2.93 -6.88
CA SER A 107 -4.19 -3.59 -5.73
C SER A 107 -5.05 -4.81 -6.10
N VAL A 108 -4.61 -5.59 -7.10
CA VAL A 108 -5.13 -6.93 -7.40
C VAL A 108 -4.22 -7.99 -6.78
N GLN A 109 -4.80 -8.88 -5.98
CA GLN A 109 -4.14 -10.07 -5.46
C GLN A 109 -4.19 -11.17 -6.53
N TRP A 110 -3.07 -11.48 -7.17
CA TRP A 110 -3.03 -12.51 -8.21
C TRP A 110 -2.71 -13.88 -7.61
N PHE A 111 -3.42 -14.91 -8.08
CA PHE A 111 -3.19 -16.31 -7.77
C PHE A 111 -3.12 -17.07 -9.10
N VAL A 112 -1.93 -17.27 -9.62
CA VAL A 112 -1.69 -17.90 -10.93
C VAL A 112 -1.42 -19.38 -10.73
N MET A 113 -2.35 -20.24 -11.14
CA MET A 113 -2.24 -21.69 -10.96
C MET A 113 -1.09 -22.26 -11.78
N GLU A 114 -0.25 -23.08 -11.16
CA GLU A 114 0.86 -23.76 -11.84
C GLU A 114 0.33 -24.85 -12.79
N THR A 115 -0.70 -25.59 -12.36
CA THR A 115 -1.30 -26.66 -13.15
C THR A 115 -2.19 -26.09 -14.26
N SER A 116 -1.91 -26.47 -15.51
CA SER A 116 -2.66 -26.05 -16.70
C SER A 116 -3.79 -27.03 -17.04
N LEU A 117 -4.94 -26.52 -17.46
CA LEU A 117 -6.00 -27.32 -18.08
C LEU A 117 -5.68 -27.55 -19.56
N LYS A 118 -6.17 -28.65 -20.15
CA LYS A 118 -5.94 -28.95 -21.58
C LYS A 118 -6.97 -28.24 -22.48
N VAL A 119 -6.55 -27.78 -23.65
CA VAL A 119 -7.40 -27.21 -24.71
C VAL A 119 -6.95 -27.69 -26.09
N SER A 120 -7.88 -27.99 -26.99
CA SER A 120 -7.53 -28.42 -28.35
C SER A 120 -7.10 -27.25 -29.23
N ALA A 121 -6.20 -27.51 -30.19
CA ALA A 121 -5.81 -26.52 -31.19
C ALA A 121 -7.02 -26.00 -32.01
N GLY A 122 -8.02 -26.86 -32.25
CA GLY A 122 -9.26 -26.47 -32.92
C GLY A 122 -10.07 -25.44 -32.14
N GLN A 123 -10.19 -25.59 -30.82
CA GLN A 123 -10.86 -24.60 -29.97
C GLN A 123 -10.11 -23.26 -29.94
N VAL A 124 -8.78 -23.29 -29.82
CA VAL A 124 -7.97 -22.07 -29.83
C VAL A 124 -8.15 -21.34 -31.17
N ALA A 125 -8.02 -22.05 -32.29
CA ALA A 125 -8.16 -21.46 -33.63
C ALA A 125 -9.56 -20.87 -33.88
N ALA A 126 -10.61 -21.60 -33.49
CA ALA A 126 -11.98 -21.11 -33.67
C ALA A 126 -12.32 -19.96 -32.71
N PHE A 127 -11.69 -19.89 -31.53
CA PHE A 127 -11.81 -18.74 -30.63
C PHE A 127 -11.10 -17.51 -31.21
N THR A 128 -9.85 -17.64 -31.64
CA THR A 128 -9.05 -16.51 -32.15
C THR A 128 -9.56 -15.95 -33.48
N GLN A 129 -10.16 -16.78 -34.35
CA GLN A 129 -10.77 -16.34 -35.61
C GLN A 129 -11.98 -15.42 -35.44
N LYS A 130 -12.61 -15.39 -34.25
CA LYS A 130 -13.75 -14.51 -33.98
C LYS A 130 -13.36 -13.05 -33.71
N PHE A 131 -12.08 -12.77 -33.55
CA PHE A 131 -11.58 -11.44 -33.26
C PHE A 131 -10.81 -10.88 -34.46
N SER A 132 -10.81 -9.55 -34.61
CA SER A 132 -10.24 -8.90 -35.78
C SER A 132 -8.72 -9.10 -35.86
N PRO A 133 -8.09 -9.03 -37.05
CA PRO A 133 -6.63 -9.13 -37.18
C PRO A 133 -5.83 -8.09 -36.37
N SER A 134 -6.43 -6.95 -36.02
CA SER A 134 -5.86 -5.94 -35.12
C SER A 134 -6.01 -6.26 -33.63
N GLU A 135 -6.77 -7.30 -33.28
CA GLU A 135 -7.09 -7.74 -31.92
C GLU A 135 -6.42 -9.09 -31.59
N ILE A 136 -5.65 -9.69 -32.52
CA ILE A 136 -5.07 -11.05 -32.44
C ILE A 136 -4.35 -11.37 -31.12
N THR A 137 -3.85 -10.36 -30.40
CA THR A 137 -3.37 -10.51 -29.03
C THR A 137 -4.31 -9.80 -28.06
N HIS A 138 -5.35 -10.49 -27.59
CA HIS A 138 -6.21 -10.06 -26.45
C HIS A 138 -5.49 -10.17 -25.11
N SER A 139 -4.17 -10.13 -25.14
CA SER A 139 -3.27 -10.35 -24.02
C SER A 139 -2.39 -9.12 -23.86
N ARG A 140 -2.42 -8.48 -22.69
CA ARG A 140 -1.48 -7.40 -22.36
C ARG A 140 -0.04 -7.95 -22.40
N PRO A 141 0.93 -7.22 -22.99
CA PRO A 141 2.34 -7.64 -22.95
C PRO A 141 2.84 -7.86 -21.52
N LEU A 142 3.77 -8.82 -21.33
CA LEU A 142 4.39 -9.04 -20.01
C LEU A 142 4.97 -7.73 -19.48
N GLN A 143 4.60 -7.41 -18.25
CA GLN A 143 5.11 -6.25 -17.54
C GLN A 143 6.37 -6.64 -16.77
N LEU A 144 7.35 -5.75 -16.71
CA LEU A 144 8.55 -5.97 -15.89
C LEU A 144 8.13 -6.23 -14.44
N ARG A 145 8.88 -7.12 -13.76
CA ARG A 145 8.60 -7.42 -12.35
C ARG A 145 8.86 -6.22 -11.47
N SER A 146 9.79 -5.32 -11.82
CA SER A 146 10.06 -4.07 -11.10
C SER A 146 10.22 -4.28 -9.59
N GLY A 147 10.93 -5.34 -9.18
CA GLY A 147 11.13 -5.70 -7.77
C GLY A 147 9.97 -6.44 -7.09
N ARG A 148 8.81 -6.61 -7.75
CA ARG A 148 7.65 -7.35 -7.19
C ARG A 148 8.03 -8.78 -6.85
N SER A 149 7.87 -9.14 -5.58
CA SER A 149 8.06 -10.51 -5.11
C SER A 149 6.93 -11.41 -5.60
N VAL A 150 7.29 -12.56 -6.13
CA VAL A 150 6.36 -13.63 -6.50
C VAL A 150 6.61 -14.76 -5.52
N VAL A 151 5.59 -15.16 -4.77
CA VAL A 151 5.67 -16.28 -3.82
C VAL A 151 5.00 -17.49 -4.43
N LYS A 152 5.54 -18.68 -4.16
CA LYS A 152 4.92 -19.95 -4.57
C LYS A 152 4.21 -20.56 -3.38
N GLY A 153 2.91 -20.82 -3.50
CA GLY A 153 2.08 -21.44 -2.49
C GLY A 153 1.44 -22.73 -3.00
N LYS A 154 0.79 -23.45 -2.09
CA LYS A 154 -0.05 -24.62 -2.40
C LYS A 154 -1.50 -24.27 -2.06
N ILE A 155 -2.44 -24.50 -2.97
CA ILE A 155 -3.85 -24.50 -2.59
C ILE A 155 -4.14 -25.89 -2.02
N SER A 156 -4.66 -25.94 -0.80
CA SER A 156 -5.41 -27.10 -0.34
C SER A 156 -6.89 -26.76 -0.49
N VAL A 157 -7.59 -27.53 -1.30
CA VAL A 157 -9.06 -27.47 -1.39
C VAL A 157 -9.63 -28.18 -0.17
N ALA A 158 -9.41 -27.64 1.03
CA ALA A 158 -10.27 -27.95 2.15
C ALA A 158 -11.58 -27.19 1.92
N GLY A 159 -12.70 -27.91 1.83
CA GLY A 159 -14.02 -27.32 1.59
C GLY A 159 -14.26 -26.12 2.50
N GLU A 160 -14.94 -25.10 1.95
CA GLU A 160 -15.49 -23.91 2.63
C GLU A 160 -15.31 -23.99 4.15
N VAL A 161 -14.23 -23.39 4.68
CA VAL A 161 -14.02 -23.35 6.13
C VAL A 161 -15.02 -22.35 6.67
N THR A 162 -16.23 -22.81 6.97
CA THR A 162 -17.16 -22.10 7.84
C THR A 162 -16.49 -21.97 9.19
N CYS A 163 -16.13 -20.74 9.56
CA CYS A 163 -15.59 -20.48 10.89
C CYS A 163 -16.63 -20.92 11.93
N PRO A 164 -16.23 -21.68 12.98
CA PRO A 164 -17.18 -22.18 13.95
C PRO A 164 -17.98 -21.04 14.58
N THR A 165 -19.31 -21.03 14.42
CA THR A 165 -20.18 -20.07 15.08
C THR A 165 -20.31 -20.44 16.56
N ARG A 166 -19.81 -19.60 17.47
CA ARG A 166 -19.99 -19.82 18.91
C ARG A 166 -21.40 -19.49 19.37
N THR A 167 -21.98 -20.37 20.18
CA THR A 167 -23.16 -20.08 21.00
C THR A 167 -22.74 -19.40 22.31
N ALA A 168 -23.55 -18.46 22.79
CA ALA A 168 -23.32 -17.79 24.07
C ALA A 168 -23.33 -18.82 25.23
N GLY A 169 -22.15 -19.16 25.75
CA GLY A 169 -22.00 -20.13 26.84
C GLY A 169 -20.58 -20.69 27.04
N ASP A 170 -19.72 -20.63 26.02
CA ASP A 170 -18.36 -21.19 26.12
C ASP A 170 -17.44 -20.25 26.92
N ALA A 171 -17.03 -20.70 28.11
CA ALA A 171 -16.04 -20.01 28.93
C ALA A 171 -14.61 -20.26 28.38
N GLU A 172 -13.84 -19.17 28.30
CA GLU A 172 -12.47 -19.05 27.78
C GLU A 172 -12.29 -19.08 26.24
N ARG A 173 -11.67 -18.03 25.70
CA ARG A 173 -11.36 -17.85 24.28
C ARG A 173 -10.19 -18.77 23.87
N ILE A 174 -10.48 -20.06 23.72
CA ILE A 174 -9.48 -21.03 23.26
C ILE A 174 -9.33 -20.87 21.75
N TRP A 175 -8.09 -20.70 21.29
CA TRP A 175 -7.71 -20.63 19.88
C TRP A 175 -6.79 -21.80 19.54
N THR A 176 -6.82 -22.25 18.27
CA THR A 176 -5.98 -23.36 17.77
C THR A 176 -5.38 -23.01 16.41
N TYR A 177 -4.29 -23.64 16.04
CA TYR A 177 -3.68 -23.52 14.70
C TYR A 177 -4.35 -24.39 13.64
N GLU A 178 -5.47 -25.06 13.95
CA GLU A 178 -6.24 -25.83 12.95
C GLU A 178 -6.98 -24.91 11.98
N VAL A 179 -7.45 -23.75 12.46
CA VAL A 179 -8.21 -22.76 11.68
C VAL A 179 -7.72 -21.32 11.92
N PRO A 180 -6.43 -21.01 11.69
CA PRO A 180 -5.86 -19.68 11.94
C PRO A 180 -6.53 -18.57 11.12
N GLN A 181 -7.08 -18.90 9.96
CA GLN A 181 -7.89 -17.99 9.14
C GLN A 181 -9.16 -17.49 9.86
N CYS A 182 -9.66 -18.23 10.85
CA CYS A 182 -10.87 -17.89 11.62
C CYS A 182 -10.58 -17.10 12.89
N TRP A 183 -9.31 -16.88 13.26
CA TRP A 183 -8.99 -16.14 14.49
C TRP A 183 -9.57 -14.73 14.52
N HIS A 184 -9.73 -14.09 13.35
CA HIS A 184 -10.25 -12.73 13.27
C HIS A 184 -11.68 -12.55 13.81
N GLU A 185 -12.48 -13.63 13.87
CA GLU A 185 -13.83 -13.61 14.44
C GLU A 185 -13.82 -13.27 15.93
N ASP A 186 -12.90 -13.88 16.68
CA ASP A 186 -12.74 -13.65 18.12
C ASP A 186 -11.67 -12.59 18.45
N PHE A 187 -10.71 -12.41 17.54
CA PHE A 187 -9.55 -11.55 17.68
C PHE A 187 -9.40 -10.67 16.44
N PRO A 188 -10.19 -9.58 16.30
CA PRO A 188 -10.24 -8.75 15.09
C PRO A 188 -8.88 -8.26 14.58
N MET A 189 -7.91 -8.05 15.48
CA MET A 189 -6.53 -7.66 15.12
C MET A 189 -5.81 -8.71 14.27
N CYS A 190 -6.22 -9.98 14.29
CA CYS A 190 -5.66 -11.02 13.43
C CYS A 190 -5.96 -10.81 11.94
N ALA A 191 -6.90 -9.90 11.58
CA ALA A 191 -7.15 -9.44 10.22
C ALA A 191 -6.42 -8.12 9.87
N GLY A 192 -5.50 -7.67 10.72
CA GLY A 192 -4.69 -6.48 10.49
C GLY A 192 -3.77 -6.59 9.27
N ARG A 193 -3.11 -5.48 8.91
CA ARG A 193 -2.28 -5.39 7.69
C ARG A 193 -0.79 -5.58 7.96
N ALA A 194 -0.33 -5.42 9.18
CA ALA A 194 1.05 -5.66 9.61
C ALA A 194 1.20 -7.01 10.32
N GLN A 195 0.55 -8.06 9.80
CA GLN A 195 0.54 -9.37 10.45
C GLN A 195 1.84 -10.17 10.23
N SER A 196 2.20 -11.00 11.21
CA SER A 196 3.34 -11.91 11.18
C SER A 196 2.87 -13.36 11.30
N PRO A 197 3.62 -14.37 10.81
CA PRO A 197 4.97 -14.28 10.22
C PRO A 197 4.95 -13.91 8.74
N ILE A 198 6.10 -13.51 8.18
CA ILE A 198 6.25 -13.25 6.74
C ILE A 198 7.32 -14.14 6.09
N ASN A 199 7.36 -14.15 4.76
CA ASN A 199 8.51 -14.67 4.02
C ASN A 199 9.62 -13.62 3.95
N ILE A 200 10.82 -13.99 4.40
CA ILE A 200 12.04 -13.20 4.27
C ILE A 200 12.66 -13.53 2.90
N ASN A 201 12.55 -12.62 1.94
CA ASN A 201 13.18 -12.75 0.63
C ASN A 201 14.59 -12.16 0.68
N THR A 202 15.62 -13.01 0.78
CA THR A 202 17.02 -12.59 0.93
C THR A 202 17.59 -12.01 -0.35
N GLN A 203 16.99 -12.32 -1.50
CA GLN A 203 17.33 -11.80 -2.82
C GLN A 203 16.44 -10.63 -3.24
N GLY A 204 15.52 -10.20 -2.37
CA GLY A 204 14.61 -9.09 -2.60
C GLY A 204 15.24 -7.74 -2.31
N SER A 205 14.54 -6.66 -2.67
CA SER A 205 14.94 -5.31 -2.28
C SER A 205 14.63 -5.08 -0.80
N PHE A 206 15.64 -4.65 -0.04
CA PHE A 206 15.47 -4.17 1.34
C PHE A 206 15.09 -2.69 1.36
N ALA A 207 14.28 -2.29 2.33
CA ALA A 207 14.00 -0.88 2.61
C ALA A 207 15.28 -0.14 3.01
N ALA A 208 16.14 -0.78 3.80
CA ALA A 208 17.53 -0.40 3.97
C ALA A 208 18.40 -1.62 4.26
N GLU A 209 19.64 -1.56 3.80
CA GLU A 209 20.69 -2.52 4.14
C GLU A 209 21.85 -1.75 4.77
N GLY A 210 22.16 -2.08 6.01
CA GLY A 210 23.26 -1.49 6.76
C GLY A 210 24.42 -2.46 6.95
N SER A 211 25.44 -1.99 7.67
CA SER A 211 26.58 -2.77 8.14
C SER A 211 26.53 -3.04 9.64
N VAL A 212 25.45 -2.61 10.32
CA VAL A 212 25.32 -2.69 11.77
C VAL A 212 25.36 -4.16 12.17
N ARG A 213 26.42 -4.54 12.88
CA ARG A 213 26.43 -5.77 13.63
C ARG A 213 25.39 -5.65 14.72
N PHE A 214 24.74 -6.74 15.09
CA PHE A 214 23.78 -6.75 16.18
C PHE A 214 24.54 -6.55 17.50
N GLU A 215 24.99 -5.31 17.72
CA GLU A 215 25.73 -4.81 18.89
C GLU A 215 24.70 -4.44 19.93
N VAL A 216 24.26 -5.48 20.60
CA VAL A 216 23.23 -5.41 21.61
C VAL A 216 23.86 -5.59 22.98
N GLU A 217 23.38 -4.79 23.94
CA GLU A 217 23.76 -4.98 25.32
C GLU A 217 22.99 -6.18 25.87
N LEU A 218 23.51 -7.38 25.61
CA LEU A 218 22.96 -8.62 26.12
C LEU A 218 23.33 -8.77 27.58
N GLN A 219 22.31 -8.79 28.42
CA GLN A 219 22.39 -9.07 29.84
C GLN A 219 21.47 -10.25 30.18
N TYR A 220 21.55 -11.32 29.38
CA TYR A 220 20.84 -12.56 29.68
C TYR A 220 21.44 -13.23 30.92
N ARG A 221 20.60 -13.91 31.70
CA ARG A 221 21.00 -14.47 33.00
C ARG A 221 20.76 -15.97 33.06
N ALA A 222 21.71 -16.67 33.66
CA ALA A 222 21.53 -18.07 34.03
C ALA A 222 20.48 -18.18 35.14
N SER A 223 19.38 -18.90 34.87
CA SER A 223 18.25 -18.98 35.77
C SER A 223 17.95 -20.42 36.19
N LEU A 224 17.97 -20.67 37.51
CA LEU A 224 17.65 -21.98 38.11
C LEU A 224 16.16 -22.12 38.43
N GLY A 225 15.69 -23.36 38.57
CA GLY A 225 14.34 -23.66 39.04
C GLY A 225 13.23 -23.30 38.05
N ARG A 226 13.57 -23.15 36.77
CA ARG A 226 12.60 -22.85 35.71
C ARG A 226 11.75 -24.06 35.36
N SER A 227 10.60 -23.81 34.76
CA SER A 227 9.72 -24.86 34.23
C SER A 227 9.46 -24.61 32.76
N VAL A 228 9.38 -25.70 32.00
CA VAL A 228 8.87 -25.70 30.63
C VAL A 228 7.38 -26.05 30.67
N GLN A 229 6.60 -25.39 29.82
CA GLN A 229 5.18 -25.63 29.63
C GLN A 229 4.91 -26.02 28.18
N ARG A 230 4.02 -26.98 27.96
CA ARG A 230 3.46 -27.23 26.62
C ARG A 230 2.30 -26.27 26.37
N THR A 231 2.42 -25.43 25.35
CA THR A 231 1.39 -24.45 24.96
C THR A 231 0.89 -24.71 23.54
N SER A 232 -0.08 -23.92 23.07
CA SER A 232 -0.49 -23.94 21.67
C SER A 232 0.65 -23.49 20.74
N ARG A 233 1.62 -22.71 21.25
CA ARG A 233 2.79 -22.16 20.53
C ARG A 233 4.04 -23.05 20.63
N GLY A 234 3.87 -24.32 21.01
CA GLY A 234 4.98 -25.23 21.28
C GLY A 234 5.44 -25.22 22.74
N PHE A 235 6.72 -25.51 22.98
CA PHE A 235 7.29 -25.61 24.32
C PHE A 235 7.83 -24.27 24.76
N GLN A 236 7.26 -23.71 25.83
CA GLN A 236 7.54 -22.39 26.34
C GLN A 236 8.26 -22.45 27.69
N VAL A 237 9.25 -21.59 27.88
CA VAL A 237 9.84 -21.29 29.19
C VAL A 237 9.56 -19.82 29.48
N ALA A 238 8.76 -19.56 30.50
CA ALA A 238 8.40 -18.21 30.92
C ALA A 238 8.91 -17.94 32.35
N GLY A 239 9.05 -16.66 32.69
CA GLY A 239 9.21 -16.20 34.07
C GLY A 239 10.21 -15.08 34.27
N VAL A 240 10.13 -14.44 35.44
CA VAL A 240 10.96 -13.29 35.81
C VAL A 240 12.46 -13.64 35.83
N ASP A 241 13.30 -12.70 35.40
CA ASP A 241 14.77 -12.74 35.50
C ASP A 241 15.49 -13.70 34.53
N LEU A 242 15.03 -13.80 33.28
CA LEU A 242 15.80 -14.40 32.18
C LEU A 242 16.84 -13.41 31.57
N GLY A 243 16.82 -12.17 32.08
CA GLY A 243 17.71 -11.09 31.68
C GLY A 243 17.09 -10.15 30.65
N SER A 244 17.92 -9.34 30.01
CA SER A 244 17.47 -8.27 29.13
C SER A 244 18.38 -8.07 27.91
N LEU A 245 17.84 -7.35 26.94
CA LEU A 245 18.45 -6.93 25.70
C LEU A 245 18.40 -5.39 25.62
N GLY A 246 19.53 -4.73 25.44
CA GLY A 246 19.61 -3.31 25.11
C GLY A 246 19.77 -3.09 23.61
N ILE A 247 18.88 -2.30 23.00
CA ILE A 247 18.92 -1.99 21.55
C ILE A 247 18.28 -0.62 21.29
N GLY A 248 18.92 0.20 20.45
CA GLY A 248 18.43 1.55 20.12
C GLY A 248 18.25 2.46 21.35
N GLY A 249 19.10 2.32 22.37
CA GLY A 249 19.01 3.06 23.64
C GLY A 249 17.84 2.67 24.54
N SER A 250 17.05 1.66 24.15
CA SER A 250 15.96 1.11 24.96
C SER A 250 16.36 -0.26 25.52
N ARG A 251 15.90 -0.54 26.74
CA ARG A 251 16.06 -1.84 27.39
C ARG A 251 14.78 -2.66 27.24
N TYR A 252 14.94 -3.94 26.91
CA TYR A 252 13.85 -4.90 26.77
C TYR A 252 14.11 -6.11 27.66
N ASP A 253 13.21 -6.38 28.60
CA ASP A 253 13.30 -7.54 29.49
C ASP A 253 12.69 -8.77 28.81
N VAL A 254 13.34 -9.93 28.96
CA VAL A 254 12.84 -11.20 28.42
C VAL A 254 11.60 -11.62 29.21
N LEU A 255 10.48 -11.81 28.51
CA LEU A 255 9.23 -12.33 29.08
C LEU A 255 9.22 -13.85 29.07
N ASP A 256 9.49 -14.41 27.90
CA ASP A 256 9.51 -15.84 27.65
C ASP A 256 10.30 -16.15 26.38
N PHE A 257 10.57 -17.44 26.18
CA PHE A 257 10.93 -17.95 24.89
C PHE A 257 10.25 -19.28 24.63
N HIS A 258 10.04 -19.59 23.36
CA HIS A 258 9.43 -20.85 22.96
C HIS A 258 10.04 -21.36 21.65
N VAL A 259 9.91 -22.66 21.44
CA VAL A 259 10.33 -23.34 20.21
C VAL A 259 9.13 -24.03 19.58
N GLN A 260 8.97 -23.83 18.27
CA GLN A 260 7.93 -24.46 17.46
C GLN A 260 8.50 -25.00 16.16
N CYS A 261 7.87 -26.05 15.64
CA CYS A 261 8.25 -26.72 14.40
C CYS A 261 7.00 -27.02 13.57
N PRO A 262 7.00 -26.74 12.24
CA PRO A 262 8.05 -26.05 11.47
C PRO A 262 8.21 -24.57 11.86
N SER A 263 9.19 -23.87 11.26
CA SER A 263 9.36 -22.43 11.47
C SER A 263 8.10 -21.63 11.11
N GLU A 264 7.90 -20.45 11.71
CA GLU A 264 6.82 -19.53 11.35
C GLU A 264 7.22 -18.62 10.21
N HIS A 265 8.42 -18.06 10.26
CA HIS A 265 9.00 -17.37 9.13
C HIS A 265 9.41 -18.38 8.06
N ALA A 266 9.31 -17.96 6.81
CA ALA A 266 9.96 -18.64 5.70
C ALA A 266 11.15 -17.80 5.24
N VAL A 267 12.17 -18.44 4.68
CA VAL A 267 13.28 -17.77 4.01
C VAL A 267 13.31 -18.23 2.57
N ASP A 268 13.24 -17.30 1.63
CA ASP A 268 13.21 -17.55 0.19
C ASP A 268 12.13 -18.58 -0.22
N GLY A 269 10.95 -18.46 0.40
CA GLY A 269 9.79 -19.31 0.17
C GLY A 269 9.85 -20.67 0.86
N LYS A 270 10.89 -20.94 1.67
CA LYS A 270 11.07 -22.23 2.35
C LYS A 270 10.92 -22.09 3.86
N LYS A 271 10.07 -22.96 4.43
CA LYS A 271 10.03 -23.20 5.87
C LYS A 271 11.25 -24.00 6.30
N LEU A 272 11.73 -23.71 7.49
CA LEU A 272 12.86 -24.34 8.16
C LEU A 272 12.36 -25.33 9.21
N ALA A 273 13.28 -26.12 9.77
CA ALA A 273 12.93 -27.25 10.62
C ALA A 273 12.14 -26.80 11.85
N CYS A 274 12.62 -25.76 12.53
CA CYS A 274 11.97 -25.14 13.67
C CYS A 274 12.35 -23.65 13.77
N GLU A 275 11.65 -22.92 14.63
CA GLU A 275 11.95 -21.54 15.00
C GLU A 275 11.86 -21.38 16.51
N MET A 276 12.85 -20.71 17.09
CA MET A 276 12.82 -20.22 18.47
C MET A 276 12.54 -18.73 18.46
N GLN A 277 11.57 -18.31 19.26
CA GLN A 277 11.22 -16.92 19.44
C GLN A 277 11.52 -16.52 20.89
N VAL A 278 12.41 -15.56 21.09
CA VAL A 278 12.68 -14.94 22.39
C VAL A 278 11.91 -13.62 22.45
N VAL A 279 10.90 -13.57 23.30
CA VAL A 279 9.96 -12.45 23.42
C VAL A 279 10.46 -11.52 24.52
N HIS A 280 10.63 -10.24 24.16
CA HIS A 280 11.03 -9.20 25.08
C HIS A 280 9.97 -8.09 25.12
N GLN A 281 9.88 -7.42 26.26
CA GLN A 281 9.04 -6.24 26.44
C GLN A 281 9.89 -5.06 26.86
N LYS A 282 9.65 -3.90 26.25
CA LYS A 282 10.34 -2.67 26.59
C LYS A 282 10.10 -2.30 28.05
N ASP A 283 11.16 -1.84 28.73
CA ASP A 283 11.07 -1.35 30.09
C ASP A 283 10.02 -0.23 30.20
N GLY A 284 9.13 -0.35 31.19
CA GLY A 284 7.98 0.54 31.40
C GLY A 284 6.72 0.23 30.57
N SER A 285 6.78 -0.65 29.57
CA SER A 285 5.60 -1.08 28.80
C SER A 285 4.89 -2.26 29.46
N THR A 286 3.63 -2.50 29.13
CA THR A 286 2.83 -3.59 29.72
C THR A 286 1.96 -4.28 28.67
N GLY A 287 1.46 -5.49 28.99
CA GLY A 287 0.58 -6.22 28.10
C GLY A 287 1.28 -6.64 26.81
N PHE A 288 0.69 -6.28 25.67
CA PHE A 288 1.22 -6.61 24.33
C PHE A 288 1.87 -5.41 23.64
N ASP A 289 2.14 -4.32 24.36
CA ASP A 289 2.75 -3.12 23.78
C ASP A 289 4.28 -3.21 23.76
N ASP A 290 4.89 -2.56 22.76
CA ASP A 290 6.34 -2.41 22.57
C ASP A 290 7.14 -3.71 22.72
N LEU A 291 6.73 -4.74 21.98
CA LEU A 291 7.40 -6.04 22.01
C LEU A 291 8.55 -6.08 21.01
N LEU A 292 9.63 -6.76 21.40
CA LEU A 292 10.72 -7.13 20.51
C LEU A 292 10.86 -8.65 20.51
N VAL A 293 10.76 -9.26 19.34
CA VAL A 293 10.96 -10.70 19.19
C VAL A 293 12.23 -10.98 18.41
N LEU A 294 13.15 -11.69 19.05
CA LEU A 294 14.35 -12.22 18.43
C LEU A 294 14.06 -13.64 17.96
N SER A 295 14.13 -13.87 16.67
CA SER A 295 13.85 -15.13 16.00
C SER A 295 15.14 -15.83 15.57
N ILE A 296 15.28 -17.09 15.97
CA ILE A 296 16.38 -17.98 15.64
C ILE A 296 15.83 -19.18 14.87
N LEU A 297 16.33 -19.38 13.65
CA LEU A 297 15.87 -20.44 12.76
C LEU A 297 16.75 -21.68 12.90
N PHE A 298 16.13 -22.86 12.77
CA PHE A 298 16.81 -24.15 12.89
C PHE A 298 16.78 -24.96 11.60
N GLU A 299 17.88 -25.66 11.33
CA GLU A 299 17.98 -26.70 10.30
C GLU A 299 18.14 -28.08 10.93
N ILE A 300 17.79 -29.12 10.17
CA ILE A 300 18.08 -30.50 10.58
C ILE A 300 19.59 -30.72 10.48
N GLY A 301 20.19 -31.19 11.58
CA GLY A 301 21.61 -31.45 11.69
C GLY A 301 21.97 -32.15 13.00
N ALA A 302 23.05 -31.71 13.64
CA ALA A 302 23.47 -32.24 14.94
C ALA A 302 22.48 -31.87 16.05
N GLU A 303 22.42 -32.72 17.09
CA GLU A 303 21.57 -32.49 18.26
C GLU A 303 21.90 -31.16 18.94
N ASN A 304 20.87 -30.37 19.23
CA ASN A 304 20.98 -29.15 20.00
C ASN A 304 21.05 -29.46 21.50
N ALA A 305 22.23 -29.35 22.10
CA ALA A 305 22.43 -29.72 23.50
C ALA A 305 21.66 -28.81 24.49
N PHE A 306 21.42 -27.55 24.13
CA PHE A 306 20.62 -26.64 24.95
C PHE A 306 19.16 -27.08 25.01
N LEU A 307 18.53 -27.35 23.86
CA LEU A 307 17.14 -27.81 23.83
C LEU A 307 16.95 -29.13 24.60
N HIS A 308 17.94 -30.03 24.54
CA HIS A 308 17.96 -31.25 25.34
C HIS A 308 17.96 -30.95 26.85
N ARG A 309 18.92 -30.13 27.33
CA ARG A 309 19.04 -29.77 28.75
C ARG A 309 17.83 -29.00 29.26
N ALA A 310 17.32 -28.07 28.47
CA ALA A 310 16.14 -27.26 28.76
C ALA A 310 14.83 -28.05 28.65
N GLN A 311 14.89 -29.34 28.27
CA GLN A 311 13.73 -30.21 28.11
C GLN A 311 12.70 -29.71 27.08
N LEU A 312 13.17 -29.00 26.06
CA LEU A 312 12.33 -28.39 25.02
C LEU A 312 12.04 -29.35 23.86
N CYS A 313 12.72 -30.49 23.81
CA CYS A 313 12.61 -31.49 22.74
C CYS A 313 12.62 -32.92 23.31
N LEU A 314 11.83 -33.19 24.35
CA LEU A 314 11.74 -34.52 24.97
C LEU A 314 11.10 -35.53 24.00
N ASN A 315 11.80 -36.64 23.71
CA ASN A 315 11.28 -37.68 22.83
C ASN A 315 10.13 -38.48 23.48
N THR A 316 9.39 -39.24 22.67
CA THR A 316 8.22 -40.03 23.10
C THR A 316 8.52 -40.99 24.26
N LYS A 317 9.75 -41.53 24.35
CA LYS A 317 10.17 -42.38 25.49
C LYS A 317 10.31 -41.62 26.83
N GLN A 318 10.48 -40.30 26.80
CA GLN A 318 10.45 -39.44 27.99
C GLN A 318 9.05 -38.84 28.25
N ILE A 319 8.22 -38.73 27.22
CA ILE A 319 6.79 -38.39 27.31
C ILE A 319 5.99 -39.55 27.95
N ASP A 320 6.45 -40.80 27.85
CA ASP A 320 5.86 -41.98 28.49
C ASP A 320 5.84 -41.95 30.04
N ALA A 321 6.47 -40.95 30.67
CA ALA A 321 6.27 -40.66 32.10
C ALA A 321 5.11 -39.66 32.38
N GLY A 322 4.33 -39.27 31.37
CA GLY A 322 3.16 -38.41 31.51
C GLY A 322 3.46 -36.95 31.88
N ARG A 323 4.69 -36.47 31.67
CA ARG A 323 5.20 -35.24 32.30
C ARG A 323 4.81 -33.92 31.60
N LEU A 324 4.50 -33.96 30.30
CA LEU A 324 4.05 -32.80 29.47
C LEU A 324 3.07 -33.23 28.36
N SER A 325 2.26 -34.26 28.64
CA SER A 325 1.40 -34.89 27.62
C SER A 325 0.18 -34.01 27.25
N PHE A 326 -0.15 -33.01 28.08
CA PHE A 326 -1.31 -32.13 27.88
C PHE A 326 -0.89 -30.65 27.87
N MET A 327 -1.64 -29.82 27.12
CA MET A 327 -1.45 -28.37 27.12
C MET A 327 -1.63 -27.80 28.54
N GLY A 328 -0.79 -26.84 28.92
CA GLY A 328 -0.83 -26.19 30.22
C GLY A 328 -0.01 -26.89 31.31
N GLN A 329 0.43 -28.14 31.11
CA GLN A 329 1.24 -28.86 32.08
C GLN A 329 2.65 -28.27 32.19
N LEU A 330 3.14 -28.11 33.43
CA LEU A 330 4.49 -27.62 33.74
C LEU A 330 5.42 -28.78 34.12
N ALA A 331 6.66 -28.71 33.65
CA ALA A 331 7.73 -29.61 34.07
C ALA A 331 8.99 -28.81 34.45
N GLY A 332 9.54 -29.06 35.63
CA GLY A 332 10.77 -28.40 36.08
C GLY A 332 11.98 -28.78 35.21
N ILE A 333 12.79 -27.79 34.84
CA ILE A 333 14.01 -27.95 34.06
C ILE A 333 15.17 -28.31 35.01
N PRO A 334 15.88 -29.42 34.78
CA PRO A 334 17.08 -29.76 35.54
C PRO A 334 18.24 -28.82 35.19
N GLY A 335 18.72 -28.05 36.17
CA GLY A 335 19.85 -27.14 35.99
C GLY A 335 19.42 -25.72 35.59
N ALA A 336 20.39 -24.91 35.16
CA ALA A 336 20.17 -23.52 34.79
C ALA A 336 19.80 -23.39 33.31
N VAL A 337 18.85 -22.51 33.00
CA VAL A 337 18.60 -22.01 31.66
C VAL A 337 19.46 -20.77 31.48
N ASP A 338 20.47 -20.84 30.61
CA ASP A 338 21.43 -19.75 30.39
C ASP A 338 21.40 -19.31 28.93
N LEU A 339 20.54 -18.34 28.59
CA LEU A 339 20.45 -17.83 27.22
C LEU A 339 21.72 -17.09 26.77
N GLN A 340 22.52 -16.55 27.70
CA GLN A 340 23.74 -15.83 27.37
C GLN A 340 24.78 -16.80 26.80
N ALA A 341 25.01 -17.91 27.50
CA ALA A 341 25.96 -18.93 27.10
C ALA A 341 25.61 -19.56 25.75
N GLU A 342 24.31 -19.73 25.48
CA GLU A 342 23.85 -20.45 24.30
C GLU A 342 23.70 -19.55 23.06
N LEU A 343 23.17 -18.34 23.25
CA LEU A 343 22.80 -17.47 22.14
C LEU A 343 23.75 -16.27 21.98
N GLY A 344 24.51 -15.88 23.00
CA GLY A 344 25.30 -14.64 22.96
C GLY A 344 26.24 -14.56 21.75
N ALA A 345 27.03 -15.60 21.50
CA ALA A 345 27.95 -15.65 20.37
C ALA A 345 27.21 -15.70 19.01
N LEU A 346 26.06 -16.38 18.93
CA LEU A 346 25.24 -16.43 17.72
C LEU A 346 24.70 -15.03 17.41
N ILE A 347 24.09 -14.38 18.42
CA ILE A 347 23.47 -13.07 18.33
C ILE A 347 24.48 -12.01 17.88
N SER A 348 25.62 -11.91 18.57
CA SER A 348 26.64 -10.88 18.26
C SER A 348 27.34 -11.08 16.92
N SER A 349 27.33 -12.30 16.36
CA SER A 349 28.07 -12.62 15.13
C SER A 349 27.18 -12.84 13.90
N SER A 350 25.86 -12.79 14.06
CA SER A 350 24.90 -13.04 12.96
C SER A 350 24.52 -11.72 12.27
N ASP A 351 24.39 -11.76 10.95
CA ASP A 351 23.56 -10.77 10.26
C ASP A 351 22.09 -10.97 10.67
N PHE A 352 21.25 -9.96 10.55
CA PHE A 352 19.84 -10.05 10.89
C PHE A 352 18.96 -9.32 9.88
N PHE A 353 17.72 -9.79 9.79
CA PHE A 353 16.64 -9.09 9.12
C PHE A 353 15.72 -8.47 10.16
N ARG A 354 15.11 -7.33 9.83
CA ARG A 354 14.16 -6.66 10.70
C ARG A 354 12.93 -6.23 9.94
N TYR A 355 11.76 -6.33 10.57
CA TYR A 355 10.54 -5.67 10.11
C TYR A 355 9.60 -5.43 11.31
N ASP A 356 8.68 -4.49 11.17
CA ASP A 356 7.64 -4.24 12.17
C ASP A 356 6.39 -5.08 11.81
N GLY A 357 5.86 -5.81 12.78
CA GLY A 357 4.82 -6.80 12.55
C GLY A 357 3.96 -7.06 13.77
N SER A 358 3.45 -8.29 13.88
CA SER A 358 2.52 -8.67 14.93
C SER A 358 2.97 -9.89 15.72
N LEU A 359 2.24 -10.20 16.79
CA LEU A 359 2.27 -11.53 17.38
C LEU A 359 1.74 -12.55 16.35
N THR A 360 2.40 -13.71 16.27
CA THR A 360 1.99 -14.82 15.40
C THR A 360 0.89 -15.70 16.02
N SER A 361 0.39 -15.30 17.18
CA SER A 361 -0.74 -15.90 17.88
C SER A 361 -1.71 -14.82 18.34
N PRO A 362 -2.99 -15.16 18.58
CA PRO A 362 -3.93 -14.26 19.22
C PRO A 362 -3.35 -13.61 20.50
N PRO A 363 -3.58 -12.30 20.70
CA PRO A 363 -4.53 -11.47 19.98
C PRO A 363 -4.01 -10.86 18.66
N CYS A 364 -2.82 -11.24 18.18
CA CYS A 364 -2.25 -10.76 16.91
C CYS A 364 -1.94 -9.24 16.86
N SER A 365 -1.64 -8.64 18.01
CA SER A 365 -1.32 -7.21 18.12
C SER A 365 -0.14 -6.82 17.23
N GLU A 366 -0.29 -5.73 16.47
CA GLU A 366 0.70 -5.19 15.51
C GLU A 366 1.73 -4.26 16.17
N THR A 367 2.33 -4.75 17.24
CA THR A 367 3.20 -4.00 18.17
C THR A 367 4.61 -4.59 18.25
N VAL A 368 4.94 -5.55 17.37
CA VAL A 368 6.13 -6.37 17.49
C VAL A 368 7.21 -5.88 16.53
N SER A 369 8.38 -5.53 17.06
CA SER A 369 9.62 -5.40 16.29
C SER A 369 10.29 -6.76 16.13
N TRP A 370 10.29 -7.32 14.91
CA TRP A 370 10.91 -8.61 14.63
C TRP A 370 12.37 -8.46 14.24
N TYR A 371 13.23 -9.30 14.84
CA TYR A 371 14.65 -9.45 14.46
C TYR A 371 14.93 -10.91 14.18
N ILE A 372 15.23 -11.25 12.93
CA ILE A 372 15.41 -12.63 12.47
C ILE A 372 16.89 -12.83 12.17
N LEU A 373 17.55 -13.68 12.94
CA LEU A 373 18.97 -13.99 12.73
C LEU A 373 19.15 -14.80 11.44
N SER A 374 20.13 -14.40 10.63
CA SER A 374 20.51 -15.13 9.41
C SER A 374 21.24 -16.43 9.72
N LYS A 375 22.08 -16.47 10.76
CA LYS A 375 22.74 -17.68 11.23
C LYS A 375 21.72 -18.60 11.88
N ARG A 376 21.86 -19.88 11.58
CA ARG A 376 20.93 -20.93 11.97
C ARG A 376 21.60 -21.82 12.99
N LEU A 377 20.80 -22.36 13.91
CA LEU A 377 21.22 -23.46 14.77
C LEU A 377 20.79 -24.78 14.15
N THR A 378 21.35 -25.89 14.62
CA THR A 378 20.93 -27.23 14.20
C THR A 378 20.18 -27.93 15.33
N LEU A 379 19.33 -28.87 14.95
CA LEU A 379 18.69 -29.85 15.82
C LEU A 379 18.58 -31.19 15.10
N SER A 380 18.55 -32.29 15.83
CA SER A 380 18.43 -33.62 15.22
C SER A 380 17.00 -33.90 14.76
N GLN A 381 16.83 -34.88 13.87
CA GLN A 381 15.50 -35.29 13.42
C GLN A 381 14.59 -35.73 14.60
N ASP A 382 15.17 -36.41 15.59
CA ASP A 382 14.45 -36.83 16.79
C ASP A 382 13.97 -35.63 17.61
N GLN A 383 14.76 -34.55 17.66
CA GLN A 383 14.36 -33.30 18.32
C GLN A 383 13.25 -32.59 17.56
N VAL A 384 13.26 -32.55 16.22
CA VAL A 384 12.13 -32.03 15.41
C VAL A 384 10.86 -32.77 15.80
N GLN A 385 10.90 -34.11 15.76
CA GLN A 385 9.73 -34.95 16.02
C GLN A 385 9.20 -34.76 17.44
N ALA A 386 10.10 -34.61 18.42
CA ALA A 386 9.75 -34.33 19.81
C ALA A 386 8.98 -33.00 19.97
N VAL A 387 9.42 -31.93 19.30
CA VAL A 387 8.75 -30.62 19.37
C VAL A 387 7.43 -30.62 18.59
N THR A 388 7.44 -31.23 17.41
CA THR A 388 6.31 -31.29 16.47
C THR A 388 5.12 -32.07 17.06
N GLY A 389 5.38 -33.07 17.91
CA GLY A 389 4.34 -33.90 18.51
C GLY A 389 3.53 -34.71 17.46
N PRO A 390 2.35 -35.22 17.82
CA PRO A 390 1.57 -36.11 16.95
C PRO A 390 0.83 -35.39 15.80
N SER A 391 0.82 -34.06 15.74
CA SER A 391 0.08 -33.28 14.74
C SER A 391 0.96 -32.20 14.09
N PRO A 392 1.74 -32.55 13.05
CA PRO A 392 2.77 -31.68 12.49
C PRO A 392 2.29 -30.36 11.88
N ASP A 393 1.07 -30.34 11.36
CA ASP A 393 0.50 -29.18 10.66
C ASP A 393 -0.22 -28.19 11.61
N ALA A 394 -0.26 -28.47 12.92
CA ALA A 394 -1.13 -27.78 13.89
C ALA A 394 -0.38 -26.87 14.88
N TYR A 395 0.84 -26.40 14.57
CA TYR A 395 1.64 -25.59 15.51
C TYR A 395 2.33 -24.38 14.88
N HIS A 396 1.87 -23.90 13.72
CA HIS A 396 2.43 -22.69 13.13
C HIS A 396 1.36 -21.88 12.39
N ARG A 397 1.52 -20.55 12.41
CA ARG A 397 0.66 -19.67 11.61
C ARG A 397 1.09 -19.76 10.14
N PRO A 398 0.14 -19.69 9.18
CA PRO A 398 0.46 -19.46 7.79
C PRO A 398 1.21 -18.13 7.60
N LEU A 399 2.00 -18.04 6.54
CA LEU A 399 2.64 -16.78 6.16
C LEU A 399 1.57 -15.71 5.90
N GLN A 400 1.84 -14.51 6.39
CA GLN A 400 1.02 -13.32 6.25
C GLN A 400 1.60 -12.42 5.15
N LEU A 401 0.75 -11.55 4.60
CA LEU A 401 1.15 -10.63 3.54
C LEU A 401 2.08 -9.54 4.07
N VAL A 402 3.07 -9.15 3.26
CA VAL A 402 4.01 -8.08 3.62
C VAL A 402 3.33 -6.70 3.60
N ASN A 403 2.30 -6.49 2.77
CA ASN A 403 1.47 -5.28 2.72
C ASN A 403 2.30 -3.97 2.63
N GLY A 404 3.37 -3.97 1.83
CA GLY A 404 4.23 -2.80 1.63
C GLY A 404 5.17 -2.45 2.80
N ARG A 405 5.20 -3.26 3.87
CA ARG A 405 6.14 -3.06 4.98
C ARG A 405 7.59 -3.19 4.52
N GLY A 406 8.45 -2.32 5.06
CA GLY A 406 9.88 -2.39 4.83
C GLY A 406 10.51 -3.60 5.50
N LEU A 407 11.27 -4.37 4.74
CA LEU A 407 12.20 -5.38 5.26
C LEU A 407 13.60 -4.76 5.29
N PHE A 408 14.25 -4.79 6.44
CA PHE A 408 15.56 -4.22 6.67
C PHE A 408 16.58 -5.32 6.87
N LYS A 409 17.84 -5.08 6.49
CA LYS A 409 18.96 -5.98 6.75
C LYS A 409 20.06 -5.23 7.47
N ASN A 410 20.55 -5.79 8.58
CA ASN A 410 21.66 -5.23 9.37
C ASN A 410 21.47 -3.72 9.68
N SER A 411 20.25 -3.35 10.04
CA SER A 411 19.85 -1.96 10.29
C SER A 411 18.93 -1.91 11.51
N LEU A 412 19.33 -1.12 12.52
CA LEU A 412 18.60 -0.95 13.77
C LEU A 412 17.54 0.17 13.66
N PRO A 413 16.49 0.14 14.51
CA PRO A 413 15.64 1.29 14.76
C PRO A 413 16.45 2.36 15.45
N GLY A 414 16.30 3.60 14.98
CA GLY A 414 17.15 4.68 15.43
C GLY A 414 18.33 4.87 14.49
N CYS A 415 18.83 6.09 14.49
CA CYS A 415 19.28 6.72 13.28
C CYS A 415 20.79 6.85 13.26
N GLN A 416 21.42 5.68 13.29
CA GLN A 416 22.86 5.54 13.17
C GLN A 416 23.15 5.20 11.71
N VAL A 417 23.18 6.22 10.85
CA VAL A 417 23.93 6.12 9.60
C VAL A 417 25.36 6.45 9.99
N GLU A 418 26.20 5.44 10.19
CA GLU A 418 27.62 5.70 10.40
C GLU A 418 28.17 6.44 9.17
N HIS A 419 28.68 7.64 9.43
CA HIS A 419 29.50 8.41 8.50
C HIS A 419 30.75 7.59 8.12
N SER A 420 30.68 6.77 7.07
CA SER A 420 31.88 6.29 6.37
C SER A 420 31.54 5.85 4.95
N GLU A 421 31.44 6.85 4.07
CA GLU A 421 32.05 6.94 2.73
C GLU A 421 31.34 8.10 1.98
N PRO A 422 32.07 9.14 1.53
CA PRO A 422 31.45 10.31 0.92
C PRO A 422 30.99 9.96 -0.50
N LEU A 423 29.70 9.68 -0.69
CA LEU A 423 29.03 9.95 -1.96
C LEU A 423 28.52 11.40 -2.03
N LEU A 424 29.22 12.32 -1.37
CA LEU A 424 29.14 13.74 -1.69
C LEU A 424 30.06 13.99 -2.88
N SER A 425 29.52 13.96 -4.09
CA SER A 425 29.95 14.99 -5.03
C SER A 425 29.56 16.33 -4.40
N GLU A 426 30.50 17.27 -4.29
CA GLU A 426 30.44 18.55 -3.56
C GLU A 426 29.26 19.51 -3.89
N ASN A 427 28.19 19.08 -4.57
CA ASN A 427 27.14 19.96 -5.09
C ASN A 427 25.67 19.60 -4.72
N SER A 428 25.39 18.74 -3.73
CA SER A 428 23.98 18.52 -3.29
C SER A 428 23.63 19.26 -1.99
N VAL A 429 22.61 20.12 -2.05
CA VAL A 429 22.30 21.24 -1.13
C VAL A 429 21.39 20.87 0.07
N ALA A 430 21.32 19.61 0.52
CA ALA A 430 20.57 19.30 1.77
C ALA A 430 21.17 18.13 2.57
N PRO A 431 21.33 18.27 3.92
CA PRO A 431 21.94 17.25 4.78
C PRO A 431 21.02 16.09 5.19
N TRP A 432 19.78 16.02 4.69
CA TRP A 432 18.78 15.00 5.04
C TRP A 432 18.21 14.28 3.80
N ARG A 433 17.67 13.06 3.96
CA ARG A 433 17.06 12.26 2.88
C ARG A 433 15.79 11.52 3.36
N TYR A 434 14.92 11.12 2.43
CA TYR A 434 13.69 10.34 2.69
C TYR A 434 13.92 8.85 2.97
N LEU A 435 15.16 8.37 2.92
CA LEU A 435 15.51 6.97 3.19
C LEU A 435 15.19 6.55 4.63
N LEU A 436 15.25 7.50 5.58
CA LEU A 436 14.93 7.25 7.01
C LEU A 436 14.28 8.49 7.67
N PRO A 437 13.00 8.82 7.39
CA PRO A 437 12.37 10.03 7.94
C PRO A 437 12.22 10.02 9.46
N GLN A 438 12.20 8.84 10.08
CA GLN A 438 12.28 8.65 11.53
C GLN A 438 13.58 9.20 12.15
N CYS A 439 14.59 9.50 11.32
CA CYS A 439 15.90 9.98 11.74
C CYS A 439 16.07 11.47 11.79
N TRP A 440 15.14 12.20 11.20
CA TRP A 440 15.24 13.65 11.19
C TRP A 440 15.20 14.26 12.58
N LEU A 441 14.60 13.58 13.57
CA LEU A 441 14.55 14.06 14.96
C LEU A 441 15.92 14.21 15.63
N LEU A 442 16.97 13.56 15.11
CA LEU A 442 18.32 13.66 15.65
C LEU A 442 18.91 15.05 15.41
N ASP A 443 18.83 15.55 14.18
CA ASP A 443 19.38 16.86 13.79
C ASP A 443 18.33 17.98 13.79
N HIS A 444 17.05 17.59 13.80
CA HIS A 444 15.90 18.48 13.75
C HIS A 444 14.87 18.05 14.80
N HIS A 445 15.13 18.39 16.07
CA HIS A 445 14.30 17.98 17.21
C HIS A 445 12.80 18.31 17.08
N GLN A 446 12.43 19.31 16.28
CA GLN A 446 11.03 19.64 16.00
C GLN A 446 10.29 18.52 15.25
N CYS A 447 11.00 17.60 14.58
CA CYS A 447 10.41 16.43 13.92
C CYS A 447 9.79 15.40 14.87
N SER A 448 10.01 15.50 16.19
CA SER A 448 9.33 14.68 17.20
C SER A 448 8.18 15.43 17.90
N GLY A 449 7.67 16.49 17.30
CA GLY A 449 6.56 17.27 17.86
C GLY A 449 5.24 16.49 17.95
N GLN A 450 4.25 17.06 18.65
CA GLN A 450 2.95 16.41 18.87
C GLN A 450 1.92 16.70 17.77
N ARG A 451 2.18 17.67 16.90
CA ARG A 451 1.33 18.10 15.80
C ARG A 451 2.04 17.91 14.46
N GLN A 452 2.74 16.79 14.30
CA GLN A 452 3.49 16.48 13.08
C GLN A 452 2.58 16.07 11.91
N SER A 453 3.10 16.25 10.70
CA SER A 453 2.45 15.92 9.42
C SER A 453 3.39 15.05 8.56
N PRO A 454 2.86 14.23 7.63
CA PRO A 454 1.44 14.10 7.25
C PRO A 454 0.63 13.27 8.26
N ILE A 455 -0.69 13.15 8.08
CA ILE A 455 -1.56 12.28 8.90
C ILE A 455 -2.43 11.37 8.03
N ASN A 456 -2.97 10.32 8.64
CA ASN A 456 -4.14 9.63 8.09
C ASN A 456 -5.42 10.39 8.46
N ILE A 457 -6.16 10.84 7.46
CA ILE A 457 -7.46 11.48 7.63
C ILE A 457 -8.53 10.38 7.67
N ASN A 458 -9.08 10.13 8.85
CA ASN A 458 -10.20 9.21 9.02
C ASN A 458 -11.53 9.96 8.79
N THR A 459 -12.20 9.64 7.69
CA THR A 459 -13.42 10.32 7.26
C THR A 459 -14.63 10.04 8.16
N THR A 460 -14.55 8.99 8.99
CA THR A 460 -15.57 8.68 10.01
C THR A 460 -15.38 9.46 11.32
N GLN A 461 -14.22 10.09 11.52
CA GLN A 461 -13.86 10.81 12.75
C GLN A 461 -13.71 12.32 12.53
N ILE A 462 -14.41 12.87 11.52
CA ILE A 462 -14.39 14.30 11.24
C ILE A 462 -15.07 15.07 12.38
N SER A 463 -14.39 16.09 12.88
CA SER A 463 -14.88 16.94 13.96
C SER A 463 -16.04 17.82 13.48
N PRO A 464 -17.23 17.70 14.09
CA PRO A 464 -18.36 18.57 13.75
C PRO A 464 -18.08 20.05 14.04
N SER A 465 -17.31 20.35 15.10
CA SER A 465 -17.02 21.73 15.51
C SER A 465 -16.04 22.47 14.59
N MET A 466 -15.30 21.75 13.75
CA MET A 466 -14.40 22.33 12.74
C MET A 466 -14.96 22.26 11.31
N THR A 467 -16.13 21.63 11.13
CA THR A 467 -16.76 21.42 9.82
C THR A 467 -17.55 22.64 9.40
N GLY A 468 -17.34 23.11 8.16
CA GLY A 468 -17.98 24.30 7.60
C GLY A 468 -17.49 25.65 8.18
N MET A 469 -16.45 25.63 9.00
CA MET A 469 -15.91 26.82 9.69
C MET A 469 -14.83 27.55 8.89
N ALA A 470 -14.21 26.88 7.93
CA ALA A 470 -13.11 27.43 7.13
C ALA A 470 -13.56 27.70 5.69
N THR A 471 -13.05 28.78 5.12
CA THR A 471 -13.25 29.12 3.70
C THR A 471 -11.90 29.28 3.03
N ILE A 472 -11.80 28.79 1.79
CA ILE A 472 -10.61 28.99 0.96
C ILE A 472 -11.04 29.54 -0.39
N LYS A 473 -10.33 30.56 -0.87
CA LYS A 473 -10.47 31.08 -2.22
C LYS A 473 -9.12 31.00 -2.91
N LEU A 474 -9.03 30.16 -3.93
CA LEU A 474 -7.82 30.00 -4.74
C LEU A 474 -7.72 31.19 -5.71
N GLN A 475 -6.61 31.91 -5.63
CA GLN A 475 -6.30 33.09 -6.45
C GLN A 475 -4.95 32.89 -7.13
N HIS A 476 -4.77 31.69 -7.68
CA HIS A 476 -3.61 31.34 -8.50
C HIS A 476 -3.84 31.83 -9.92
N GLY A 477 -2.93 32.68 -10.40
CA GLY A 477 -2.94 33.18 -11.77
C GLY A 477 -2.21 32.23 -12.73
N VAL A 478 -1.59 32.84 -13.74
CA VAL A 478 -0.56 32.19 -14.55
C VAL A 478 0.76 32.33 -13.81
N LEU A 479 1.48 31.23 -13.60
CA LEU A 479 2.83 31.29 -13.02
C LEU A 479 3.81 31.65 -14.15
N GLU A 480 3.98 32.96 -14.41
CA GLU A 480 4.93 33.49 -15.39
C GLU A 480 6.32 33.64 -14.77
N GLY A 481 7.37 33.34 -15.52
CA GLY A 481 8.76 33.51 -15.08
C GLY A 481 9.27 32.46 -14.07
N SER A 482 8.45 31.48 -13.70
CA SER A 482 8.83 30.44 -12.74
C SER A 482 9.95 29.51 -13.24
N SER A 483 10.73 28.98 -12.31
CA SER A 483 11.78 28.00 -12.60
C SER A 483 11.41 26.63 -12.04
N VAL A 484 11.73 25.57 -12.81
CA VAL A 484 11.61 24.19 -12.34
C VAL A 484 12.97 23.75 -11.82
N GLN A 485 13.04 23.42 -10.54
CA GLN A 485 14.27 23.03 -9.86
C GLN A 485 14.15 21.61 -9.32
N HIS A 486 15.20 20.80 -9.52
CA HIS A 486 15.39 19.55 -8.80
C HIS A 486 16.15 19.82 -7.51
N ALA A 487 15.43 20.02 -6.41
CA ALA A 487 16.00 20.40 -5.13
C ALA A 487 16.72 19.25 -4.39
N GLY A 488 16.82 18.06 -5.00
CA GLY A 488 17.41 16.86 -4.39
C GLY A 488 16.47 16.06 -3.48
N HIS A 489 15.36 16.66 -3.04
CA HIS A 489 14.30 16.05 -2.23
C HIS A 489 12.91 16.16 -2.89
N GLY A 490 12.84 16.74 -4.07
CA GLY A 490 11.61 16.91 -4.84
C GLY A 490 11.84 17.78 -6.06
N LEU A 491 10.83 17.87 -6.90
CA LEU A 491 10.76 18.88 -7.97
C LEU A 491 9.93 20.05 -7.47
N GLN A 492 10.48 21.24 -7.63
CA GLN A 492 9.91 22.47 -7.13
C GLN A 492 9.67 23.44 -8.28
N VAL A 493 8.52 24.09 -8.27
CA VAL A 493 8.25 25.31 -9.01
C VAL A 493 8.38 26.47 -8.03
N VAL A 494 9.35 27.34 -8.26
CA VAL A 494 9.61 28.51 -7.43
C VAL A 494 9.37 29.80 -8.23
N ASP A 495 9.38 30.94 -7.55
CA ASP A 495 9.07 32.26 -8.12
C ASP A 495 7.65 32.30 -8.73
N ALA A 496 6.70 31.68 -8.04
CA ALA A 496 5.29 31.67 -8.40
C ALA A 496 4.60 32.95 -7.87
N GLU A 497 3.73 33.56 -8.68
CA GLU A 497 2.89 34.69 -8.26
C GLU A 497 1.44 34.26 -7.99
N GLY A 498 0.79 34.92 -7.03
CA GLY A 498 -0.59 34.65 -6.61
C GLY A 498 -0.70 34.13 -5.18
N GLY A 499 -1.82 33.51 -4.84
CA GLY A 499 -2.01 33.00 -3.48
C GLY A 499 -3.40 32.48 -3.18
N VAL A 500 -3.70 32.35 -1.89
CA VAL A 500 -5.01 31.95 -1.39
C VAL A 500 -5.52 32.92 -0.34
N THR A 501 -6.82 33.19 -0.36
CA THR A 501 -7.48 33.78 0.80
C THR A 501 -8.08 32.65 1.63
N TYR A 502 -7.56 32.44 2.83
CA TYR A 502 -8.06 31.45 3.79
C TYR A 502 -8.64 32.16 5.01
N SER A 503 -9.93 31.93 5.26
CA SER A 503 -10.68 32.51 6.39
C SER A 503 -10.44 34.02 6.57
N GLY A 504 -10.47 34.76 5.45
CA GLY A 504 -10.31 36.22 5.40
C GLY A 504 -8.86 36.74 5.39
N ASN A 505 -7.86 35.87 5.53
CA ASN A 505 -6.44 36.24 5.48
C ASN A 505 -5.83 35.83 4.15
N PHE A 506 -5.00 36.68 3.57
CA PHE A 506 -4.30 36.39 2.32
C PHE A 506 -2.96 35.71 2.59
N TYR A 507 -2.65 34.67 1.83
CA TYR A 507 -1.40 33.92 1.88
C TYR A 507 -0.78 33.90 0.48
N ASN A 508 0.43 34.44 0.34
CA ASN A 508 1.19 34.42 -0.91
C ASN A 508 1.75 33.02 -1.16
N ILE A 509 1.68 32.53 -2.40
CA ILE A 509 2.36 31.28 -2.76
C ILE A 509 3.89 31.47 -2.70
N THR A 510 4.60 30.47 -2.19
CA THR A 510 6.07 30.49 -2.10
C THR A 510 6.68 29.45 -3.03
N GLU A 511 6.10 28.25 -3.04
CA GLU A 511 6.57 27.14 -3.86
C GLU A 511 5.46 26.12 -4.11
N VAL A 512 5.63 25.33 -5.17
CA VAL A 512 4.85 24.13 -5.44
C VAL A 512 5.81 22.96 -5.55
N HIS A 513 5.56 21.88 -4.83
CA HIS A 513 6.39 20.67 -4.90
C HIS A 513 5.57 19.39 -4.86
N PHE A 514 6.23 18.28 -5.21
CA PHE A 514 5.57 16.99 -5.43
C PHE A 514 6.22 15.87 -4.63
N HIS A 515 5.34 15.04 -4.06
CA HIS A 515 5.68 13.75 -3.49
C HIS A 515 5.08 12.66 -4.37
N PHE A 516 5.88 11.66 -4.71
CA PHE A 516 5.48 10.51 -5.49
C PHE A 516 5.46 9.29 -4.57
N LEU A 517 4.29 8.66 -4.50
CA LEU A 517 3.60 8.30 -3.24
C LEU A 517 3.17 9.53 -2.43
N SER A 518 1.90 9.56 -2.04
CA SER A 518 1.36 10.64 -1.21
C SER A 518 1.94 10.58 0.19
N GLU A 519 1.92 11.74 0.84
CA GLU A 519 2.27 11.88 2.25
C GLU A 519 1.03 11.59 3.11
N HIS A 520 -0.10 12.24 2.79
CA HIS A 520 -1.37 12.01 3.45
C HIS A 520 -2.01 10.70 3.01
N ALA A 521 -2.67 10.05 3.96
CA ALA A 521 -3.58 8.94 3.70
C ALA A 521 -5.02 9.38 3.96
N ILE A 522 -5.98 8.81 3.22
CA ILE A 522 -7.41 8.92 3.52
C ILE A 522 -7.92 7.52 3.87
N ASP A 523 -8.49 7.35 5.06
CA ASP A 523 -8.98 6.05 5.57
C ASP A 523 -7.96 4.90 5.45
N GLY A 524 -6.68 5.22 5.67
CA GLY A 524 -5.56 4.29 5.61
C GLY A 524 -5.02 4.00 4.21
N ARG A 525 -5.54 4.67 3.17
CA ARG A 525 -5.07 4.56 1.79
C ARG A 525 -4.15 5.72 1.43
N LEU A 526 -2.92 5.40 1.00
CA LEU A 526 -2.03 6.32 0.31
C LEU A 526 -2.35 6.36 -1.19
N PHE A 527 -1.94 7.44 -1.86
CA PHE A 527 -2.21 7.73 -3.26
C PHE A 527 -0.89 7.76 -4.07
N PRO A 528 -0.94 7.52 -5.39
CA PRO A 528 0.24 7.54 -6.27
C PRO A 528 1.09 8.82 -6.23
N GLY A 529 0.52 9.96 -5.84
CA GLY A 529 1.28 11.18 -5.59
C GLY A 529 0.48 12.25 -4.87
N GLU A 530 1.17 13.28 -4.44
CA GLU A 530 0.63 14.43 -3.74
C GLU A 530 1.38 15.70 -4.12
N MET A 531 0.63 16.75 -4.45
CA MET A 531 1.16 18.08 -4.72
C MET A 531 0.93 18.96 -3.50
N HIS A 532 1.99 19.65 -3.07
CA HIS A 532 1.92 20.67 -2.03
C HIS A 532 2.11 22.05 -2.65
N LEU A 533 1.16 22.94 -2.36
CA LEU A 533 1.27 24.37 -2.61
C LEU A 533 1.50 25.07 -1.29
N VAL A 534 2.72 25.53 -1.08
CA VAL A 534 3.13 26.20 0.15
C VAL A 534 2.82 27.68 0.03
N HIS A 535 2.15 28.23 1.04
CA HIS A 535 1.82 29.64 1.11
C HIS A 535 2.23 30.23 2.46
N GLN A 536 2.62 31.50 2.45
CA GLN A 536 2.93 32.27 3.65
C GLN A 536 1.95 33.42 3.82
N LYS A 537 1.41 33.59 5.02
CA LYS A 537 0.50 34.68 5.34
C LYS A 537 1.13 36.03 5.02
N ALA A 538 0.36 36.93 4.41
CA ALA A 538 0.83 38.27 4.09
C ALA A 538 1.28 39.00 5.37
N GLY A 539 2.53 39.47 5.36
CA GLY A 539 3.17 40.15 6.50
C GLY A 539 3.93 39.23 7.46
N SER A 540 3.82 37.90 7.33
CA SER A 540 4.65 36.94 8.06
C SER A 540 5.95 36.64 7.27
N THR A 541 6.97 36.14 7.95
CA THR A 541 8.28 35.81 7.36
C THR A 541 8.80 34.47 7.88
N GLY A 542 9.82 33.91 7.21
CA GLY A 542 10.42 32.66 7.65
C GLY A 542 9.48 31.46 7.51
N MET A 543 9.34 30.66 8.57
CA MET A 543 8.47 29.47 8.59
C MET A 543 7.19 29.71 9.40
N ASP A 544 6.86 30.96 9.73
CA ASP A 544 5.67 31.28 10.52
C ASP A 544 4.43 31.41 9.64
N ASP A 545 3.26 31.07 10.22
CA ASP A 545 1.93 31.17 9.61
C ASP A 545 1.84 30.59 8.19
N LEU A 546 2.30 29.35 8.02
CA LEU A 546 2.25 28.67 6.74
C LEU A 546 0.87 28.03 6.51
N LEU A 547 0.45 28.02 5.26
CA LEU A 547 -0.70 27.25 4.80
C LEU A 547 -0.27 26.38 3.62
N VAL A 548 -0.44 25.07 3.75
CA VAL A 548 -0.15 24.13 2.66
C VAL A 548 -1.45 23.57 2.13
N ALA A 549 -1.73 23.85 0.85
CA ALA A 549 -2.83 23.24 0.13
C ALA A 549 -2.30 21.98 -0.57
N ALA A 550 -2.91 20.84 -0.27
CA ALA A 550 -2.48 19.53 -0.73
C ALA A 550 -3.51 18.94 -1.69
N VAL A 551 -3.04 18.46 -2.84
CA VAL A 551 -3.85 17.79 -3.85
C VAL A 551 -3.31 16.40 -4.08
N LEU A 552 -4.12 15.40 -3.76
CA LEU A 552 -3.80 14.00 -4.02
C LEU A 552 -4.00 13.67 -5.51
N TYR A 553 -3.15 12.79 -6.03
CA TYR A 553 -3.20 12.31 -7.41
C TYR A 553 -3.52 10.83 -7.47
N GLU A 554 -4.39 10.45 -8.40
CA GLU A 554 -4.64 9.07 -8.82
C GLU A 554 -4.05 8.78 -10.20
N ILE A 555 -3.86 7.49 -10.49
CA ILE A 555 -3.53 7.05 -11.85
C ILE A 555 -4.75 7.21 -12.74
N GLY A 556 -4.60 7.97 -13.82
CA GLY A 556 -5.68 8.22 -14.76
C GLY A 556 -5.22 8.99 -15.99
N ALA A 557 -6.01 9.97 -16.41
CA ALA A 557 -5.66 10.83 -17.53
C ALA A 557 -4.38 11.63 -17.23
N GLU A 558 -3.63 11.92 -18.28
CA GLU A 558 -2.40 12.69 -18.18
C GLU A 558 -2.65 14.08 -17.58
N SER A 559 -1.87 14.44 -16.55
CA SER A 559 -1.93 15.76 -15.94
C SER A 559 -1.26 16.77 -16.88
N PHE A 560 -2.01 17.78 -17.32
CA PHE A 560 -1.45 18.85 -18.13
C PHE A 560 -0.39 19.64 -17.37
N PHE A 561 -0.61 19.88 -16.08
CA PHE A 561 0.36 20.51 -15.19
C PHE A 561 1.68 19.71 -15.10
N LEU A 562 1.64 18.42 -14.78
CA LEU A 562 2.87 17.60 -14.69
C LEU A 562 3.59 17.47 -16.04
N ARG A 563 2.86 17.53 -17.16
CA ARG A 563 3.48 17.55 -18.50
C ARG A 563 4.30 18.83 -18.70
N GLN A 564 3.81 19.99 -18.25
CA GLN A 564 4.55 21.26 -18.33
C GLN A 564 5.86 21.20 -17.51
N LEU A 565 5.87 20.42 -16.42
CA LEU A 565 7.08 20.18 -15.63
C LEU A 565 8.15 19.34 -16.33
N GLY A 566 7.83 18.66 -17.44
CA GLY A 566 8.78 17.99 -18.36
C GLY A 566 9.85 17.17 -17.64
N LEU A 567 9.38 16.15 -16.93
CA LEU A 567 10.14 15.23 -16.10
C LEU A 567 11.08 14.36 -16.97
N SER A 568 12.33 14.77 -17.11
CA SER A 568 13.41 13.92 -17.67
C SER A 568 14.61 13.94 -16.74
N ALA A 569 15.18 12.77 -16.44
CA ALA A 569 16.30 12.58 -15.50
C ALA A 569 17.58 13.36 -15.86
N ASP A 570 17.67 13.89 -17.08
CA ASP A 570 18.91 14.39 -17.68
C ASP A 570 19.17 15.89 -17.42
N GLN A 571 18.28 16.62 -16.73
CA GLN A 571 18.43 18.06 -16.45
C GLN A 571 18.01 18.45 -15.03
N PRO A 572 18.95 18.83 -14.13
CA PRO A 572 18.64 19.15 -12.74
C PRO A 572 17.91 20.49 -12.54
N SER A 573 18.06 21.46 -13.44
CA SER A 573 17.30 22.71 -13.40
C SER A 573 17.04 23.20 -14.81
N ARG A 574 15.81 23.64 -15.10
CA ARG A 574 15.47 24.24 -16.38
C ARG A 574 14.45 25.37 -16.21
N PRO A 575 14.53 26.44 -17.01
CA PRO A 575 13.44 27.41 -17.11
C PRO A 575 12.14 26.68 -17.43
N ALA A 576 11.02 27.08 -16.82
CA ALA A 576 9.73 26.55 -17.26
C ALA A 576 9.57 26.87 -18.76
N PRO A 577 9.09 25.93 -19.58
CA PRO A 577 8.98 26.11 -21.04
C PRO A 577 7.94 27.17 -21.46
N GLY A 578 7.42 27.96 -20.52
CA GLY A 578 6.45 29.03 -20.69
C GLY A 578 5.72 29.30 -19.37
N SER A 579 4.57 29.95 -19.48
CA SER A 579 3.56 30.10 -18.44
C SER A 579 3.09 28.75 -17.88
N ILE A 580 3.27 28.47 -16.58
CA ILE A 580 2.70 27.26 -15.95
C ILE A 580 1.24 27.54 -15.57
N LEU A 581 0.31 26.78 -16.16
CA LEU A 581 -1.12 26.87 -15.88
C LEU A 581 -1.52 25.89 -14.78
N LEU A 582 -1.84 26.43 -13.59
CA LEU A 582 -2.23 25.65 -12.41
C LEU A 582 -3.70 25.91 -11.98
N GLY A 583 -4.30 27.02 -12.42
CA GLY A 583 -5.60 27.48 -11.94
C GLY A 583 -6.78 26.53 -12.21
N ASP A 584 -6.83 25.85 -13.34
CA ASP A 584 -7.97 24.97 -13.67
C ASP A 584 -7.91 23.62 -12.94
N ASP A 585 -6.71 23.06 -12.78
CA ASP A 585 -6.46 21.88 -11.95
C ASP A 585 -6.84 22.15 -10.48
N LEU A 586 -6.48 23.32 -9.97
CA LEU A 586 -6.83 23.73 -8.61
C LEU A 586 -8.33 23.99 -8.41
N LYS A 587 -9.01 24.64 -9.37
CA LYS A 587 -10.48 24.77 -9.34
C LYS A 587 -11.15 23.40 -9.35
N ALA A 588 -10.62 22.46 -10.15
CA ALA A 588 -11.14 21.11 -10.19
C ALA A 588 -11.01 20.45 -8.81
N ALA A 589 -9.82 20.48 -8.20
CA ALA A 589 -9.59 19.93 -6.85
C ALA A 589 -10.49 20.56 -5.78
N ALA A 590 -10.66 21.89 -5.81
CA ALA A 590 -11.46 22.64 -4.84
C ALA A 590 -12.96 22.28 -4.87
N SER A 591 -13.49 21.87 -6.02
CA SER A 591 -14.93 21.57 -6.19
C SER A 591 -15.48 20.47 -5.28
N GLY A 592 -14.62 19.60 -4.72
CA GLY A 592 -15.02 18.53 -3.78
C GLY A 592 -15.05 18.93 -2.30
N GLY A 593 -14.64 20.15 -1.98
CA GLY A 593 -14.33 20.57 -0.62
C GLY A 593 -12.95 20.07 -0.16
N PHE A 594 -12.63 20.29 1.12
CA PHE A 594 -11.32 20.04 1.69
C PHE A 594 -11.40 19.66 3.18
N TYR A 595 -10.41 18.89 3.63
CA TYR A 595 -10.12 18.68 5.05
C TYR A 595 -9.16 19.74 5.55
N VAL A 596 -9.28 20.10 6.84
CA VAL A 596 -8.40 21.07 7.47
C VAL A 596 -7.94 20.60 8.85
N TYR A 597 -6.66 20.78 9.14
CA TYR A 597 -6.10 20.52 10.46
C TYR A 597 -4.78 21.31 10.70
N PRO A 598 -4.42 21.59 11.96
CA PRO A 598 -3.11 22.16 12.30
C PRO A 598 -2.02 21.07 12.33
N GLY A 599 -0.91 21.31 11.64
CA GLY A 599 0.18 20.35 11.48
C GLY A 599 1.55 20.98 11.40
N SER A 600 2.48 20.27 10.75
CA SER A 600 3.87 20.69 10.55
C SER A 600 4.26 20.71 9.08
N LEU A 601 5.45 21.20 8.79
CA LEU A 601 6.16 20.81 7.56
C LEU A 601 6.38 19.29 7.56
N THR A 602 6.29 18.66 6.41
CA THR A 602 6.54 17.22 6.22
C THR A 602 8.00 16.89 5.94
N THR A 603 8.87 17.90 5.90
CA THR A 603 10.31 17.78 5.77
C THR A 603 11.00 18.55 6.88
N PRO A 604 12.28 18.25 7.19
CA PRO A 604 13.05 19.05 8.13
C PRO A 604 13.01 20.55 7.81
N PRO A 605 12.90 21.41 8.84
CA PRO A 605 12.98 21.10 10.27
C PRO A 605 11.68 20.60 10.92
N CYS A 606 10.62 20.31 10.16
CA CYS A 606 9.34 19.81 10.66
C CYS A 606 8.61 20.77 11.63
N THR A 607 8.75 22.08 11.42
CA THR A 607 8.14 23.12 12.24
C THR A 607 6.61 23.00 12.27
N GLU A 608 6.01 23.06 13.47
CA GLU A 608 4.55 22.95 13.69
C GLU A 608 3.80 24.28 13.52
N SER A 609 3.98 24.90 12.36
CA SER A 609 3.42 26.21 12.00
C SER A 609 2.44 26.14 10.82
N VAL A 610 2.11 24.94 10.36
CA VAL A 610 1.37 24.73 9.11
C VAL A 610 -0.12 24.52 9.36
N THR A 611 -0.96 25.27 8.67
CA THR A 611 -2.37 24.89 8.46
C THR A 611 -2.48 24.06 7.20
N TRP A 612 -2.86 22.79 7.34
CA TRP A 612 -3.04 21.89 6.20
C TRP A 612 -4.46 22.01 5.64
N VAL A 613 -4.55 22.15 4.32
CA VAL A 613 -5.80 22.09 3.54
C VAL A 613 -5.67 20.96 2.53
N VAL A 614 -6.29 19.81 2.79
CA VAL A 614 -6.19 18.63 1.92
C VAL A 614 -7.47 18.48 1.10
N PHE A 615 -7.39 18.64 -0.22
CA PHE A 615 -8.57 18.58 -1.09
C PHE A 615 -9.16 17.18 -1.17
N VAL A 616 -10.50 17.09 -1.11
CA VAL A 616 -11.24 15.83 -1.19
C VAL A 616 -11.20 15.24 -2.60
N LYS A 617 -11.23 16.10 -3.62
CA LYS A 617 -11.20 15.65 -5.01
C LYS A 617 -9.75 15.49 -5.46
N HIS A 618 -9.43 14.29 -5.89
CA HIS A 618 -8.12 13.96 -6.42
C HIS A 618 -8.01 14.39 -7.88
N LEU A 619 -6.80 14.76 -8.30
CA LEU A 619 -6.47 14.93 -9.72
C LEU A 619 -5.93 13.63 -10.29
N THR A 620 -5.77 13.55 -11.61
CA THR A 620 -5.19 12.36 -12.25
C THR A 620 -3.88 12.71 -12.93
N ALA A 621 -2.96 11.75 -12.94
CA ALA A 621 -1.79 11.77 -13.79
C ALA A 621 -1.61 10.42 -14.50
N SER A 622 -0.96 10.42 -15.65
CA SER A 622 -0.78 9.20 -16.42
C SER A 622 0.27 8.29 -15.77
N PRO A 623 0.22 6.97 -16.00
CA PRO A 623 1.26 6.04 -15.56
C PRO A 623 2.67 6.49 -15.98
N ALA A 624 2.82 7.02 -17.21
CA ALA A 624 4.11 7.49 -17.71
C ALA A 624 4.66 8.68 -16.89
N GLN A 625 3.80 9.58 -16.42
CA GLN A 625 4.21 10.70 -15.57
C GLN A 625 4.66 10.23 -14.18
N PHE A 626 3.97 9.25 -13.60
CA PHE A 626 4.40 8.63 -12.33
C PHE A 626 5.70 7.83 -12.49
N SER A 627 5.85 7.06 -13.56
CA SER A 627 7.10 6.33 -13.85
C SER A 627 8.28 7.27 -14.10
N GLY A 628 8.04 8.38 -14.81
CA GLY A 628 9.04 9.44 -15.00
C GLY A 628 9.49 10.03 -13.67
N ALA A 629 8.56 10.33 -12.77
CA ALA A 629 8.90 10.80 -11.43
C ALA A 629 9.63 9.75 -10.57
N GLN A 630 9.19 8.49 -10.60
CA GLN A 630 9.86 7.37 -9.92
C GLN A 630 11.30 7.15 -10.43
N SER A 631 11.57 7.43 -11.71
CA SER A 631 12.93 7.35 -12.25
C SER A 631 13.87 8.44 -11.69
N ILE A 632 13.31 9.56 -11.23
CA ILE A 632 14.04 10.68 -10.65
C ILE A 632 14.25 10.49 -9.13
N PHE A 633 13.22 10.03 -8.42
CA PHE A 633 13.24 9.95 -6.94
C PHE A 633 13.45 8.55 -6.37
N GLY A 634 13.50 7.52 -7.22
CA GLY A 634 13.65 6.12 -6.81
C GLY A 634 12.34 5.45 -6.39
N ILE A 635 12.38 4.12 -6.27
CA ILE A 635 11.20 3.26 -5.99
C ILE A 635 10.62 3.49 -4.58
N GLN A 636 11.43 3.98 -3.65
CA GLN A 636 11.01 4.26 -2.27
C GLN A 636 10.13 5.51 -2.15
N GLY A 637 10.03 6.33 -3.19
CA GLY A 637 9.32 7.61 -3.16
C GLY A 637 10.10 8.70 -2.42
N ASN A 638 9.49 9.89 -2.34
CA ASN A 638 10.02 11.04 -1.61
C ASN A 638 9.00 11.56 -0.60
N ASN A 639 8.35 10.67 0.15
CA ASN A 639 7.33 10.99 1.14
C ASN A 639 7.74 10.55 2.56
N ARG A 640 7.26 11.29 3.56
CA ARG A 640 7.31 10.97 4.98
C ARG A 640 6.11 10.07 5.34
N PRO A 641 6.30 9.05 6.20
CA PRO A 641 5.18 8.26 6.73
C PRO A 641 4.15 9.11 7.49
N VAL A 642 2.90 8.64 7.56
CA VAL A 642 1.86 9.27 8.39
C VAL A 642 2.27 9.33 9.86
N GLN A 643 1.99 10.46 10.49
CA GLN A 643 2.32 10.77 11.87
C GLN A 643 1.06 10.63 12.76
N PRO A 644 1.23 10.33 14.06
CA PRO A 644 0.11 10.20 14.99
C PRO A 644 -0.76 11.45 15.06
N LEU A 645 -2.08 11.28 15.12
CA LEU A 645 -3.02 12.40 15.21
C LEU A 645 -2.93 13.14 16.57
N ASN A 646 -2.56 12.44 17.65
CA ASN A 646 -2.34 13.00 18.99
C ASN A 646 -3.49 13.88 19.50
N GLY A 647 -4.73 13.43 19.29
CA GLY A 647 -5.94 14.13 19.74
C GLY A 647 -6.29 15.41 18.95
N ARG A 648 -5.53 15.75 17.90
CA ARG A 648 -5.92 16.83 16.98
C ARG A 648 -7.23 16.49 16.29
N GLN A 649 -8.00 17.52 16.00
CA GLN A 649 -9.25 17.41 15.27
C GLN A 649 -9.04 17.74 13.80
N VAL A 650 -9.75 17.02 12.93
CA VAL A 650 -9.79 17.28 11.48
C VAL A 650 -11.20 17.74 11.12
N GLY A 651 -11.33 18.90 10.48
CA GLY A 651 -12.60 19.43 9.98
C GLY A 651 -12.77 19.17 8.49
N ARG A 652 -14.02 19.10 8.00
CA ARG A 652 -14.34 19.06 6.55
C ARG A 652 -15.09 20.31 6.14
N ASN A 653 -14.71 20.92 5.03
CA ASN A 653 -15.26 22.21 4.59
C ASN A 653 -15.53 22.19 3.08
N LEU A 654 -16.38 23.09 2.61
CA LEU A 654 -16.66 23.28 1.18
C LEU A 654 -16.00 24.57 0.69
N ASP A 655 -15.58 24.60 -0.58
CA ASP A 655 -15.25 25.85 -1.25
C ASP A 655 -16.55 26.63 -1.52
N LEU A 656 -16.67 27.83 -0.93
CA LEU A 656 -17.79 28.75 -1.15
C LEU A 656 -17.43 29.86 -2.14
N SER A 657 -16.54 29.61 -3.10
CA SER A 657 -16.48 30.43 -4.31
C SER A 657 -17.89 30.51 -4.93
N PRO A 658 -18.42 31.72 -5.21
CA PRO A 658 -19.85 31.93 -5.36
C PRO A 658 -20.41 31.07 -6.49
N GLN A 659 -21.16 30.02 -6.12
CA GLN A 659 -22.01 29.32 -7.05
C GLN A 659 -23.07 30.30 -7.54
N ALA A 660 -23.27 30.36 -8.86
CA ALA A 660 -24.31 31.16 -9.48
C ALA A 660 -25.63 30.97 -8.72
N VAL A 661 -26.17 32.06 -8.19
CA VAL A 661 -27.47 32.08 -7.53
C VAL A 661 -28.50 31.59 -8.55
N ALA A 662 -28.94 30.34 -8.41
CA ALA A 662 -30.15 29.86 -9.06
C ALA A 662 -31.29 30.70 -8.50
N THR A 663 -31.78 31.64 -9.30
CA THR A 663 -32.99 32.41 -9.01
C THR A 663 -34.16 31.45 -9.09
N THR A 664 -34.51 30.84 -7.95
CA THR A 664 -35.78 30.16 -7.78
C THR A 664 -36.88 31.22 -7.82
N THR A 665 -37.51 31.32 -8.97
CA THR A 665 -38.77 32.04 -9.16
C THR A 665 -39.84 31.32 -8.34
N ALA A 666 -40.08 31.81 -7.13
CA ALA A 666 -41.21 31.35 -6.32
C ALA A 666 -42.51 31.85 -6.95
N VAL A 667 -43.18 30.97 -7.69
CA VAL A 667 -44.61 31.12 -8.02
C VAL A 667 -45.39 30.98 -6.72
N ARG A 668 -45.74 32.11 -6.09
CA ARG A 668 -46.73 32.12 -5.01
C ARG A 668 -48.13 32.12 -5.61
N GLY A 669 -48.85 31.03 -5.34
CA GLY A 669 -50.29 30.92 -5.55
C GLY A 669 -51.05 32.02 -4.81
N ARG A 670 -52.03 32.56 -5.52
CA ARG A 670 -52.94 33.64 -5.12
C ARG A 670 -54.02 33.08 -4.18
N ALA A 671 -54.10 33.62 -2.97
CA ALA A 671 -55.32 33.59 -2.16
C ALA A 671 -55.91 35.01 -2.12
N THR A 672 -57.15 35.11 -2.59
CA THR A 672 -57.98 36.31 -2.70
C THR A 672 -58.52 36.76 -1.35
N THR A 673 -58.41 38.05 -1.03
CA THR A 673 -59.45 38.79 -0.31
C THR A 673 -59.42 40.28 -0.68
N THR A 674 -60.60 40.73 -1.08
CA THR A 674 -61.08 42.06 -1.49
C THR A 674 -61.06 43.08 -0.35
N THR A 675 -60.61 44.32 -0.58
CA THR A 675 -61.36 45.55 -0.22
C THR A 675 -60.73 46.85 -0.78
N THR A 676 -61.56 47.58 -1.54
CA THR A 676 -61.73 49.05 -1.65
C THR A 676 -60.59 50.03 -2.06
N ALA A 677 -60.95 50.83 -3.07
CA ALA A 677 -60.31 51.97 -3.77
C ALA A 677 -60.11 53.24 -2.87
N PRO A 678 -59.65 54.45 -3.36
CA PRO A 678 -59.51 54.92 -4.75
C PRO A 678 -58.33 55.86 -5.15
N VAL A 679 -58.12 55.94 -6.48
CA VAL A 679 -57.85 57.12 -7.36
C VAL A 679 -56.66 58.06 -7.09
N LEU A 680 -55.78 58.19 -8.10
CA LEU A 680 -55.43 59.49 -8.72
C LEU A 680 -54.81 59.33 -10.12
N GLN A 681 -55.08 60.34 -10.93
CA GLN A 681 -55.05 60.46 -12.39
C GLN A 681 -53.90 61.41 -12.80
N GLN A 682 -53.44 61.32 -14.06
CA GLN A 682 -52.84 62.37 -14.95
C GLN A 682 -51.62 61.82 -15.73
N THR A 683 -51.70 61.56 -17.03
CA THR A 683 -51.71 62.43 -18.24
C THR A 683 -50.39 63.14 -18.57
N GLY A 684 -49.84 62.88 -19.76
CA GLY A 684 -48.82 63.70 -20.43
C GLY A 684 -48.42 63.12 -21.81
N LYS A 685 -48.72 63.85 -22.90
CA LYS A 685 -48.54 63.50 -24.33
C LYS A 685 -47.31 64.19 -24.97
N GLY A 686 -46.90 63.67 -26.14
CA GLY A 686 -46.26 64.39 -27.28
C GLY A 686 -44.72 64.39 -27.29
N LEU A 687 -43.97 64.26 -28.39
CA LEU A 687 -44.16 64.24 -29.87
C LEU A 687 -43.14 63.25 -30.49
N VAL A 688 -43.43 62.40 -31.50
CA VAL A 688 -43.52 62.59 -32.97
C VAL A 688 -42.25 63.14 -33.65
N ASP A 689 -41.51 62.30 -34.39
CA ASP A 689 -41.40 62.41 -35.87
C ASP A 689 -40.78 61.17 -36.55
N VAL A 690 -41.18 60.98 -37.81
CA VAL A 690 -41.02 59.80 -38.70
C VAL A 690 -40.25 60.21 -39.98
N PHE A 691 -39.80 59.19 -40.75
CA PHE A 691 -39.21 59.19 -42.11
C PHE A 691 -37.66 59.16 -42.12
N ALA A 692 -36.96 58.30 -42.89
CA ALA A 692 -37.28 57.72 -44.19
C ALA A 692 -36.61 56.35 -44.48
N ASN A 693 -37.19 55.64 -45.46
CA ASN A 693 -36.83 54.34 -46.04
C ASN A 693 -35.53 54.32 -46.86
N GLY A 694 -35.01 53.11 -47.14
CA GLY A 694 -34.26 52.84 -48.38
C GLY A 694 -33.41 51.56 -48.38
N ALA A 695 -33.94 50.49 -48.95
CA ALA A 695 -33.19 49.30 -49.37
C ALA A 695 -32.71 49.45 -50.82
N THR A 696 -31.54 48.90 -51.21
CA THR A 696 -31.35 47.88 -52.29
C THR A 696 -29.90 47.67 -52.81
N LEU A 697 -29.61 46.39 -53.11
CA LEU A 697 -28.91 45.79 -54.28
C LEU A 697 -27.36 45.76 -54.50
N ALA A 698 -26.86 44.50 -54.57
CA ALA A 698 -26.15 43.80 -55.67
C ALA A 698 -24.64 44.01 -56.04
N ARG A 699 -23.92 42.87 -56.02
CA ARG A 699 -22.87 42.28 -56.93
C ARG A 699 -21.87 43.19 -57.71
N MET A 700 -20.56 42.89 -57.60
CA MET A 700 -19.68 42.23 -58.62
C MET A 700 -18.15 42.39 -58.37
N ALA A 701 -17.42 41.28 -58.61
CA ALA A 701 -16.08 41.07 -59.22
C ALA A 701 -14.83 41.98 -58.95
N GLY A 702 -13.66 41.34 -58.82
CA GLY A 702 -12.34 41.96 -59.03
C GLY A 702 -11.13 41.08 -58.65
N LEU A 703 -10.37 40.61 -59.65
CA LEU A 703 -9.12 39.82 -59.60
C LEU A 703 -7.86 40.62 -59.16
N VAL A 704 -6.80 39.93 -58.68
CA VAL A 704 -5.38 39.95 -59.19
C VAL A 704 -4.26 39.82 -58.10
N TRP A 705 -3.53 38.68 -58.20
CA TRP A 705 -2.07 38.40 -58.07
C TRP A 705 -1.25 38.41 -56.76
N GLY A 706 -0.45 37.34 -56.63
CA GLY A 706 0.76 37.21 -55.79
C GLY A 706 1.35 35.78 -55.82
N VAL A 707 2.27 35.52 -56.75
CA VAL A 707 3.05 34.27 -56.98
C VAL A 707 4.25 34.22 -56.00
N VAL A 708 4.71 33.08 -55.46
CA VAL A 708 5.90 32.30 -55.92
C VAL A 708 6.04 31.01 -55.07
N ALA A 709 6.36 29.91 -55.76
CA ALA A 709 6.70 28.58 -55.26
C ALA A 709 8.23 28.34 -55.25
N LEU A 710 8.72 27.31 -54.53
CA LEU A 710 9.89 26.45 -54.83
C LEU A 710 10.02 25.42 -53.67
N SER A 711 9.54 24.17 -53.75
CA SER A 711 9.95 22.97 -54.51
C SER A 711 11.14 22.19 -53.91
N LEU A 712 10.83 20.92 -53.58
CA LEU A 712 11.74 19.81 -53.24
C LEU A 712 12.80 19.54 -54.31
N SER A 713 13.92 18.93 -53.89
CA SER A 713 14.63 17.89 -54.68
C SER A 713 15.56 17.06 -53.78
N LEU A 714 15.25 15.76 -53.70
CA LEU A 714 16.11 14.64 -53.29
C LEU A 714 16.46 13.89 -54.58
N VAL A 715 17.74 13.68 -54.92
CA VAL A 715 18.24 12.51 -55.67
C VAL A 715 19.74 12.33 -55.41
N TRP A 716 20.11 11.13 -54.97
CA TRP A 716 21.45 10.51 -54.87
C TRP A 716 21.94 10.04 -56.25
N PRO A 717 23.26 9.90 -56.51
CA PRO A 717 23.91 8.59 -56.22
C PRO A 717 25.42 8.63 -55.94
N SER A 718 25.91 7.65 -55.17
CA SER A 718 27.08 6.76 -55.43
C SER A 718 27.36 5.92 -54.20
#